data_AF-A0A6B0VGF6-F1
#
_entry.id   AF-A0A6B0VGF6-F1
#
_cell.length_a   1.000
_cell.length_b   1.000
_cell.length_c   1.000
_cell.angle_alpha   90.00
_cell.angle_beta   90.00
_cell.angle_gamma   90.00
#
_symmetry.space_group_name_H-M   'P 1'
#
loop_
_entity.id
_entity.type
_entity.pdbx_description
1 polymer ?
#
loop_
_entity_poly.entity_id
_entity_poly.type
_entity_poly.pdbx_seq_one_letter_code
_entity_poly.pdbx_strand_id
1 'polypeptide(L)'
;MRVPYVLPVLFLAAASAFEVGKDYVYHYNGKMQVYNPEQPLQSSGFAFRSKVVAQPRPDHTHFKIIDFEVDTFNGEHVHLSDHQFHYHSTDALKQFIERPFAGKFSEGKLEAAELGKSEPMWSQNIKKAVLSVFQLDLVKGRHDDPHAKQFYVREDGLHGNCDTLYVVAEEEGHLEVTKIKNLEKCDKDHYAIYGRIKGRECVECEAQESHPVVATAQVKYRLDGTPEHYVINHACAASETVLRPYGQGKTFVVQINRTLDLEEVHDANTDTQLPEDLERVDHLAQTLPVGDQVETLQDLKKVNHFVDYFQLTNDREKFVAGLNRLAALEFEDDDVKDVHSKESGGLQFLVLFNALSTLHFEDVVQVYEQAVANAPEASKSHVKRLFLDLLSAAGTNPQVAFGLQLVKEDKLLDDEAEHFFTKLALNLKENSPALLIELAEVCEHVKPKRQVWVNCQLALSILAGQEGCVRAKTDKEQDEGFCKPSIVSHFFNYEIKPEDKKDQPEYKRTVYMKAAGNLATRGAVHYLERYASDTNQPEHRRSAALWALVRAAPHHPELVRDIALPVYKNKSETAYLRIAAFVNVLKTNPDLYLLKYIGHNIIDDPSDQLASYVTSAFRSLVKSKYPCHQELAQHLRYVVPMWDDVYRFSKPLDYTKSHVHLSSGYDPKYDYGGATYFGIVRADDSYLPRDVFVLVKDYFSGHSFTTATLWFENWGMDKLLNHVVGPQPGSSKNLWNVFGRRRFTRDASAKDLKEVEDALPITDRDYDHVYGRL
;
A
#
# COMPACT_ATOMS: atom_id res chain seq x y z
N MET A 1 56.12 -63.55 7.74
CA MET A 1 56.25 -62.19 8.29
C MET A 1 55.01 -61.41 7.85
N ARG A 2 54.43 -60.68 8.80
CA ARG A 2 53.10 -60.05 8.84
C ARG A 2 52.52 -59.51 7.52
N VAL A 3 51.28 -59.92 7.24
CA VAL A 3 50.32 -59.22 6.36
C VAL A 3 49.26 -58.61 7.29
N PRO A 4 49.10 -57.28 7.37
CA PRO A 4 48.04 -56.68 8.17
C PRO A 4 46.76 -56.57 7.34
N TYR A 5 45.67 -57.01 7.96
CA TYR A 5 44.30 -56.84 7.49
C TYR A 5 43.92 -55.34 7.46
N VAL A 6 43.30 -54.93 6.36
CA VAL A 6 42.63 -53.63 6.21
C VAL A 6 41.29 -53.71 6.94
N LEU A 7 41.10 -52.85 7.95
CA LEU A 7 39.80 -52.60 8.56
C LEU A 7 38.90 -51.88 7.55
N PRO A 8 37.63 -52.28 7.38
CA PRO A 8 36.66 -51.45 6.69
C PRO A 8 36.30 -50.25 7.58
N VAL A 9 36.47 -49.07 7.03
CA VAL A 9 36.05 -47.79 7.59
C VAL A 9 34.51 -47.80 7.68
N LEU A 10 33.98 -47.77 8.89
CA LEU A 10 32.58 -47.44 9.17
C LEU A 10 32.36 -45.98 8.77
N PHE A 11 31.57 -45.76 7.72
CA PHE A 11 30.94 -44.46 7.46
C PHE A 11 29.87 -44.24 8.55
N LEU A 12 30.22 -43.45 9.56
CA LEU A 12 29.29 -42.86 10.53
C LEU A 12 29.12 -41.39 10.14
N ALA A 13 27.93 -41.03 9.64
CA ALA A 13 27.28 -39.73 9.77
C ALA A 13 26.03 -39.71 8.87
N ALA A 14 25.00 -40.47 9.25
CA ALA A 14 23.66 -40.24 8.75
C ALA A 14 22.75 -40.20 9.96
N ALA A 15 22.49 -39.00 10.50
CA ALA A 15 21.51 -38.88 11.56
C ALA A 15 20.10 -38.98 10.96
N SER A 16 19.65 -40.24 10.81
CA SER A 16 18.29 -40.74 10.69
C SER A 16 18.34 -42.27 10.64
N ALA A 17 17.42 -42.99 11.30
CA ALA A 17 17.39 -44.46 11.31
C ALA A 17 16.78 -45.07 10.02
N PHE A 18 16.66 -44.26 8.98
CA PHE A 18 16.14 -44.65 7.67
C PHE A 18 17.10 -45.60 6.96
N GLU A 19 16.66 -46.83 6.72
CA GLU A 19 17.46 -47.87 6.06
C GLU A 19 17.46 -47.70 4.54
N VAL A 20 18.65 -47.71 3.94
CA VAL A 20 18.81 -47.68 2.49
C VAL A 20 18.22 -48.94 1.87
N GLY A 21 17.40 -48.77 0.82
CA GLY A 21 16.74 -49.88 0.14
C GLY A 21 15.41 -50.31 0.76
N LYS A 22 14.86 -49.53 1.70
CA LYS A 22 13.50 -49.65 2.21
C LYS A 22 12.60 -48.55 1.66
N ASP A 23 11.32 -48.87 1.54
CA ASP A 23 10.24 -47.88 1.37
C ASP A 23 9.58 -47.65 2.72
N TYR A 24 9.50 -46.38 3.12
CA TYR A 24 8.71 -45.92 4.27
C TYR A 24 7.47 -45.23 3.73
N VAL A 25 6.32 -45.89 3.87
CA VAL A 25 5.05 -45.41 3.31
C VAL A 25 4.26 -44.75 4.41
N TYR A 26 3.96 -43.47 4.20
CA TYR A 26 3.20 -42.64 5.12
C TYR A 26 1.82 -42.33 4.56
N HIS A 27 0.78 -42.48 5.36
CA HIS A 27 -0.50 -41.84 5.08
C HIS A 27 -0.38 -40.35 5.37
N TYR A 28 -0.67 -39.51 4.37
CA TYR A 28 -0.58 -38.07 4.47
C TYR A 28 -1.93 -37.45 4.14
N ASN A 29 -2.51 -36.73 5.08
CA ASN A 29 -3.76 -36.02 4.85
C ASN A 29 -3.70 -34.60 5.39
N GLY A 30 -4.59 -33.76 4.90
CA GLY A 30 -4.70 -32.40 5.39
C GLY A 30 -6.06 -31.78 5.11
N LYS A 31 -6.41 -30.80 5.93
CA LYS A 31 -7.64 -30.01 5.86
C LYS A 31 -7.31 -28.54 6.00
N MET A 32 -7.82 -27.73 5.09
CA MET A 32 -7.78 -26.26 5.14
C MET A 32 -9.21 -25.73 5.22
N GLN A 33 -9.45 -24.76 6.09
CA GLN A 33 -10.72 -24.05 6.19
C GLN A 33 -10.51 -22.56 6.41
N VAL A 34 -11.26 -21.76 5.67
CA VAL A 34 -11.38 -20.31 5.83
C VAL A 34 -12.80 -20.00 6.31
N TYR A 35 -12.90 -19.30 7.44
CA TYR A 35 -14.19 -18.95 8.02
C TYR A 35 -14.10 -17.66 8.86
N ASN A 36 -15.25 -17.07 9.16
CA ASN A 36 -15.38 -16.00 10.13
C ASN A 36 -15.80 -16.61 11.48
N PRO A 37 -14.96 -16.57 12.54
CA PRO A 37 -15.31 -17.15 13.84
C PRO A 37 -16.42 -16.39 14.58
N GLU A 38 -16.63 -15.10 14.29
CA GLU A 38 -17.67 -14.29 14.92
C GLU A 38 -19.06 -14.58 14.31
N GLN A 39 -19.09 -14.90 13.02
CA GLN A 39 -20.29 -15.28 12.28
C GLN A 39 -19.99 -16.47 11.37
N PRO A 40 -19.93 -17.70 11.92
CA PRO A 40 -19.62 -18.91 11.16
C PRO A 40 -20.87 -19.37 10.39
N LEU A 41 -21.40 -18.52 9.51
CA LEU A 41 -22.53 -18.86 8.63
C LEU A 41 -22.06 -19.60 7.39
N GLN A 42 -20.86 -19.26 6.92
CA GLN A 42 -20.25 -19.85 5.74
C GLN A 42 -18.81 -20.21 6.02
N SER A 43 -18.33 -21.24 5.32
CA SER A 43 -16.91 -21.57 5.27
C SER A 43 -16.56 -22.13 3.91
N SER A 44 -15.29 -21.99 3.55
CA SER A 44 -14.74 -22.57 2.33
C SER A 44 -13.40 -23.21 2.62
N GLY A 45 -13.00 -24.17 1.81
CA GLY A 45 -11.75 -24.87 2.02
C GLY A 45 -11.64 -26.12 1.18
N PHE A 46 -10.63 -26.92 1.49
CA PHE A 46 -10.41 -28.20 0.85
C PHE A 46 -9.76 -29.18 1.83
N ALA A 47 -9.95 -30.46 1.54
CA ALA A 47 -9.23 -31.54 2.18
C ALA A 47 -8.49 -32.36 1.13
N PHE A 48 -7.39 -32.98 1.52
CA PHE A 48 -6.68 -33.93 0.68
C PHE A 48 -6.27 -35.16 1.48
N ARG A 49 -6.08 -36.26 0.77
CA ARG A 49 -5.44 -37.47 1.27
C ARG A 49 -4.52 -38.03 0.20
N SER A 50 -3.44 -38.66 0.62
CA SER A 50 -2.44 -39.28 -0.23
C SER A 50 -1.57 -40.23 0.57
N LYS A 51 -0.65 -40.91 -0.10
CA LYS A 51 0.51 -41.53 0.54
C LYS A 51 1.79 -40.81 0.14
N VAL A 52 2.74 -40.72 1.06
CA VAL A 52 4.10 -40.23 0.81
C VAL A 52 5.04 -41.40 1.03
N VAL A 53 5.75 -41.80 -0.01
CA VAL A 53 6.80 -42.80 0.07
C VAL A 53 8.13 -42.09 0.22
N ALA A 54 8.84 -42.33 1.33
CA ALA A 54 10.22 -41.91 1.54
C ALA A 54 11.13 -43.12 1.35
N GLN A 55 12.03 -43.04 0.37
CA GLN A 55 12.96 -44.11 0.00
C GLN A 55 14.40 -43.60 0.15
N PRO A 56 15.09 -43.97 1.23
CA PRO A 56 16.47 -43.57 1.48
C PRO A 56 17.42 -44.20 0.46
N ARG A 57 18.27 -43.37 -0.16
CA ARG A 57 19.39 -43.77 -1.02
C ARG A 57 20.72 -43.29 -0.41
N PRO A 58 21.88 -43.81 -0.87
CA PRO A 58 23.18 -43.45 -0.30
C PRO A 58 23.53 -41.95 -0.38
N ASP A 59 22.95 -41.25 -1.34
CA ASP A 59 23.20 -39.84 -1.65
C ASP A 59 22.05 -38.93 -1.19
N HIS A 60 20.80 -39.31 -1.47
CA HIS A 60 19.60 -38.52 -1.20
C HIS A 60 18.45 -39.40 -0.70
N THR A 61 17.49 -38.81 0.01
CA THR A 61 16.20 -39.49 0.21
C THR A 61 15.27 -39.12 -0.92
N HIS A 62 14.80 -40.12 -1.66
CA HIS A 62 13.81 -39.92 -2.71
C HIS A 62 12.42 -39.95 -2.09
N PHE A 63 11.56 -39.05 -2.53
CA PHE A 63 10.18 -38.95 -2.10
C PHE A 63 9.26 -39.08 -3.30
N LYS A 64 8.10 -39.71 -3.09
CA LYS A 64 7.01 -39.75 -4.06
C LYS A 64 5.68 -39.62 -3.35
N ILE A 65 4.83 -38.72 -3.83
CA ILE A 65 3.42 -38.65 -3.43
C ILE A 65 2.66 -39.58 -4.36
N ILE A 66 1.78 -40.43 -3.84
CA ILE A 66 0.92 -41.32 -4.62
C ILE A 66 -0.50 -41.27 -4.09
N ASP A 67 -1.47 -41.67 -4.91
CA ASP A 67 -2.89 -41.70 -4.58
C ASP A 67 -3.40 -40.34 -4.08
N PHE A 68 -2.97 -39.26 -4.72
CA PHE A 68 -3.32 -37.90 -4.31
C PHE A 68 -4.77 -37.57 -4.70
N GLU A 69 -5.64 -37.44 -3.71
CA GLU A 69 -7.04 -37.14 -3.89
C GLU A 69 -7.46 -35.93 -3.06
N VAL A 70 -8.38 -35.14 -3.58
CA VAL A 70 -8.84 -33.87 -3.00
C VAL A 70 -10.37 -33.81 -2.95
N ASP A 71 -10.89 -32.99 -2.05
CA ASP A 71 -12.28 -32.56 -2.04
C ASP A 71 -12.37 -31.10 -1.60
N THR A 72 -13.34 -30.36 -2.13
CA THR A 72 -13.51 -28.92 -1.88
C THR A 72 -14.91 -28.61 -1.38
N PHE A 73 -15.04 -27.68 -0.45
CA PHE A 73 -16.33 -27.21 0.03
C PHE A 73 -16.39 -25.68 0.02
N ASN A 74 -17.54 -25.13 -0.33
CA ASN A 74 -17.83 -23.70 -0.26
C ASN A 74 -19.33 -23.49 -0.08
N GLY A 75 -19.75 -23.01 1.08
CA GLY A 75 -21.16 -22.86 1.39
C GLY A 75 -21.40 -22.66 2.89
N GLU A 76 -22.48 -23.25 3.40
CA GLU A 76 -22.80 -23.26 4.84
C GLU A 76 -21.60 -23.74 5.66
N HIS A 77 -21.44 -23.20 6.86
CA HIS A 77 -20.32 -23.53 7.71
C HIS A 77 -20.29 -25.03 8.04
N VAL A 78 -19.13 -25.66 7.83
CA VAL A 78 -18.93 -27.10 8.09
C VAL A 78 -18.02 -27.31 9.29
N HIS A 79 -18.38 -28.24 10.16
CA HIS A 79 -17.45 -28.76 11.17
C HIS A 79 -16.57 -29.84 10.53
N LEU A 80 -15.26 -29.57 10.42
CA LEU A 80 -14.31 -30.45 9.73
C LEU A 80 -14.20 -31.87 10.33
N SER A 81 -14.63 -32.08 11.58
CA SER A 81 -14.67 -33.38 12.23
C SER A 81 -15.77 -34.28 11.69
N ASP A 82 -16.92 -33.69 11.36
CA ASP A 82 -18.17 -34.41 11.06
C ASP A 82 -18.49 -34.38 9.57
N HIS A 83 -17.81 -33.52 8.80
CA HIS A 83 -18.00 -33.39 7.37
C HIS A 83 -17.49 -34.64 6.62
N GLN A 84 -18.35 -35.20 5.77
CA GLN A 84 -18.00 -36.29 4.88
C GLN A 84 -17.41 -35.74 3.59
N PHE A 85 -16.14 -36.05 3.32
CA PHE A 85 -15.43 -35.60 2.13
C PHE A 85 -15.56 -36.62 0.99
N HIS A 86 -15.86 -36.13 -0.21
CA HIS A 86 -15.95 -36.89 -1.45
C HIS A 86 -14.67 -36.72 -2.27
N TYR A 87 -13.62 -37.41 -1.83
CA TYR A 87 -12.30 -37.37 -2.46
C TYR A 87 -12.35 -37.85 -3.92
N HIS A 88 -11.68 -37.09 -4.78
CA HIS A 88 -11.48 -37.40 -6.18
C HIS A 88 -10.09 -36.96 -6.63
N SER A 89 -9.62 -37.49 -7.76
CA SER A 89 -8.37 -37.07 -8.40
C SER A 89 -8.60 -36.82 -9.89
N THR A 90 -7.77 -35.95 -10.47
CA THR A 90 -7.74 -35.67 -11.90
C THR A 90 -6.35 -35.94 -12.47
N ASP A 91 -6.26 -36.21 -13.78
CA ASP A 91 -4.97 -36.41 -14.45
C ASP A 91 -4.07 -35.18 -14.31
N ALA A 92 -4.66 -33.97 -14.35
CA ALA A 92 -3.95 -32.71 -14.17
C ALA A 92 -3.30 -32.57 -12.78
N LEU A 93 -3.93 -33.10 -11.72
CA LEU A 93 -3.34 -33.14 -10.38
C LEU A 93 -2.19 -34.15 -10.34
N LYS A 94 -2.43 -35.38 -10.79
CA LYS A 94 -1.46 -36.49 -10.72
C LYS A 94 -0.20 -36.22 -11.53
N GLN A 95 -0.35 -35.63 -12.72
CA GLN A 95 0.74 -35.37 -13.66
C GLN A 95 1.95 -34.69 -13.03
N PHE A 96 1.73 -33.79 -12.06
CA PHE A 96 2.80 -33.02 -11.43
C PHE A 96 3.11 -33.49 -10.02
N ILE A 97 2.08 -33.69 -9.18
CA ILE A 97 2.29 -33.95 -7.75
C ILE A 97 2.90 -35.32 -7.48
N GLU A 98 2.60 -36.32 -8.33
CA GLU A 98 3.10 -37.69 -8.16
C GLU A 98 4.49 -37.92 -8.78
N ARG A 99 5.09 -36.88 -9.39
CA ARG A 99 6.47 -36.95 -9.87
C ARG A 99 7.45 -37.04 -8.70
N PRO A 100 8.41 -37.98 -8.71
CA PRO A 100 9.42 -38.11 -7.66
C PRO A 100 10.27 -36.85 -7.50
N PHE A 101 10.71 -36.60 -6.26
CA PHE A 101 11.59 -35.50 -5.88
C PHE A 101 12.56 -35.98 -4.80
N ALA A 102 13.61 -35.23 -4.50
CA ALA A 102 14.59 -35.66 -3.50
C ALA A 102 14.92 -34.57 -2.47
N GLY A 103 15.35 -35.01 -1.29
CA GLY A 103 15.90 -34.17 -0.24
C GLY A 103 17.21 -34.76 0.27
N LYS A 104 18.24 -33.91 0.38
CA LYS A 104 19.50 -34.24 1.03
C LYS A 104 19.44 -33.79 2.49
N PHE A 105 19.51 -34.73 3.42
CA PHE A 105 19.52 -34.43 4.85
C PHE A 105 20.88 -34.78 5.46
N SER A 106 21.39 -33.88 6.29
CA SER A 106 22.60 -34.05 7.07
C SER A 106 22.27 -33.81 8.53
N GLU A 107 22.19 -34.91 9.26
CA GLU A 107 21.76 -34.95 10.67
C GLU A 107 20.38 -34.33 10.90
N GLY A 108 19.40 -34.79 10.12
CA GLY A 108 18.02 -34.29 10.16
C GLY A 108 17.78 -32.89 9.57
N LYS A 109 18.85 -32.12 9.30
CA LYS A 109 18.76 -30.82 8.63
C LYS A 109 18.84 -30.96 7.10
N LEU A 110 17.96 -30.29 6.35
CA LEU A 110 18.03 -30.29 4.89
C LEU A 110 19.23 -29.43 4.42
N GLU A 111 20.01 -29.96 3.48
CA GLU A 111 21.09 -29.23 2.81
C GLU A 111 20.69 -28.77 1.41
N ALA A 112 19.89 -29.57 0.70
CA ALA A 112 19.40 -29.28 -0.64
C ALA A 112 18.15 -30.12 -0.96
N ALA A 113 17.31 -29.62 -1.84
CA ALA A 113 16.21 -30.34 -2.45
C ALA A 113 16.41 -30.44 -3.96
N GLU A 114 15.84 -31.46 -4.59
CA GLU A 114 15.79 -31.60 -6.05
C GLU A 114 14.32 -31.67 -6.47
N LEU A 115 13.87 -30.66 -7.22
CA LEU A 115 12.47 -30.49 -7.63
C LEU A 115 12.36 -30.37 -9.15
N GLY A 116 11.26 -30.83 -9.74
CA GLY A 116 11.06 -30.78 -11.18
C GLY A 116 10.90 -29.35 -11.70
N LYS A 117 11.78 -28.92 -12.60
CA LYS A 117 11.78 -27.56 -13.16
C LYS A 117 10.54 -27.26 -14.00
N SER A 118 10.02 -28.27 -14.71
CA SER A 118 8.81 -28.13 -15.55
C SER A 118 7.50 -28.21 -14.76
N GLU A 119 7.56 -28.42 -13.44
CA GLU A 119 6.36 -28.52 -12.61
C GLU A 119 5.79 -27.14 -12.26
N PRO A 120 4.45 -27.01 -12.17
CA PRO A 120 3.83 -25.78 -11.69
C PRO A 120 4.24 -25.51 -10.24
N MET A 121 4.37 -24.23 -9.91
CA MET A 121 4.87 -23.78 -8.61
C MET A 121 4.02 -24.27 -7.42
N TRP A 122 2.71 -24.52 -7.58
CA TRP A 122 1.90 -25.14 -6.52
C TRP A 122 2.38 -26.56 -6.16
N SER A 123 2.78 -27.38 -7.16
CA SER A 123 3.32 -28.73 -6.95
C SER A 123 4.64 -28.65 -6.21
N GLN A 124 5.54 -27.79 -6.67
CA GLN A 124 6.84 -27.56 -6.01
C GLN A 124 6.67 -27.11 -4.56
N ASN A 125 5.74 -26.19 -4.27
CA ASN A 125 5.47 -25.71 -2.91
C ASN A 125 4.92 -26.83 -1.99
N ILE A 126 4.05 -27.72 -2.49
CA ILE A 126 3.60 -28.89 -1.71
C ILE A 126 4.77 -29.84 -1.43
N LYS A 127 5.65 -30.09 -2.41
CA LYS A 127 6.85 -30.93 -2.23
C LYS A 127 7.83 -30.33 -1.21
N LYS A 128 8.07 -29.02 -1.27
CA LYS A 128 8.81 -28.28 -0.23
C LYS A 128 8.16 -28.43 1.15
N ALA A 129 6.84 -28.40 1.22
CA ALA A 129 6.11 -28.59 2.47
C ALA A 129 6.29 -30.00 3.04
N VAL A 130 6.32 -31.03 2.19
CA VAL A 130 6.66 -32.40 2.59
C VAL A 130 8.09 -32.46 3.13
N LEU A 131 9.09 -31.97 2.39
CA LEU A 131 10.48 -31.94 2.85
C LEU A 131 10.65 -31.20 4.19
N SER A 132 9.93 -30.09 4.39
CA SER A 132 9.95 -29.34 5.64
C SER A 132 9.41 -30.13 6.85
N VAL A 133 8.53 -31.12 6.64
CA VAL A 133 8.05 -32.00 7.74
C VAL A 133 9.13 -32.98 8.16
N PHE A 134 9.92 -33.50 7.20
CA PHE A 134 11.02 -34.44 7.46
C PHE A 134 12.29 -33.77 8.04
N GLN A 135 12.36 -32.43 8.03
CA GLN A 135 13.48 -31.69 8.60
C GLN A 135 13.35 -31.52 10.12
N LEU A 136 14.26 -32.15 10.87
CA LEU A 136 14.34 -32.08 12.34
C LEU A 136 15.79 -31.88 12.77
N ASP A 137 16.14 -30.68 13.22
CA ASP A 137 17.49 -30.34 13.67
C ASP A 137 17.73 -30.72 15.14
N LEU A 138 17.66 -32.02 15.46
CA LEU A 138 17.78 -32.53 16.84
C LEU A 138 19.23 -32.65 17.32
N VAL A 139 20.19 -32.72 16.40
CA VAL A 139 21.62 -32.90 16.71
C VAL A 139 22.36 -31.56 16.66
N LYS A 140 22.45 -30.91 15.49
CA LYS A 140 23.19 -29.65 15.34
C LYS A 140 22.53 -28.52 16.12
N GLY A 141 21.19 -28.53 16.20
CA GLY A 141 20.43 -27.57 16.99
C GLY A 141 20.73 -27.62 18.49
N ARG A 142 21.25 -28.75 18.98
CA ARG A 142 21.66 -28.98 20.37
C ARG A 142 23.17 -29.05 20.57
N HIS A 143 23.95 -28.48 19.65
CA HIS A 143 25.42 -28.55 19.72
C HIS A 143 26.00 -28.07 21.07
N ASP A 144 25.37 -27.09 21.73
CA ASP A 144 25.79 -26.58 23.04
C ASP A 144 25.46 -27.52 24.20
N ASP A 145 24.30 -28.20 24.15
CA ASP A 145 23.84 -29.18 25.14
C ASP A 145 23.01 -30.28 24.47
N PRO A 146 23.60 -31.46 24.20
CA PRO A 146 22.92 -32.59 23.55
C PRO A 146 21.65 -33.06 24.28
N HIS A 147 21.55 -32.82 25.60
CA HIS A 147 20.43 -33.24 26.44
C HIS A 147 19.41 -32.12 26.70
N ALA A 148 19.53 -30.99 26.01
CA ALA A 148 18.61 -29.87 26.14
C ALA A 148 17.17 -30.30 25.77
N LYS A 149 16.28 -30.29 26.77
CA LYS A 149 14.83 -30.53 26.56
C LYS A 149 14.15 -29.41 25.77
N GLN A 150 14.78 -28.25 25.68
CA GLN A 150 14.28 -27.11 24.92
C GLN A 150 15.47 -26.34 24.33
N PHE A 151 15.39 -26.00 23.05
CA PHE A 151 16.44 -25.24 22.35
C PHE A 151 15.86 -24.42 21.18
N TYR A 152 16.60 -23.41 20.74
CA TYR A 152 16.22 -22.50 19.67
C TYR A 152 17.20 -22.59 18.51
N VAL A 153 16.69 -22.64 17.28
CA VAL A 153 17.50 -22.65 16.06
C VAL A 153 16.92 -21.71 15.01
N ARG A 154 17.80 -21.18 14.16
CA ARG A 154 17.41 -20.50 12.92
C ARG A 154 17.32 -21.58 11.84
N GLU A 155 16.10 -21.88 11.41
CA GLU A 155 15.81 -23.03 10.55
C GLU A 155 15.11 -22.62 9.26
N ASP A 156 15.62 -23.08 8.12
CA ASP A 156 14.97 -22.88 6.82
C ASP A 156 13.66 -23.68 6.71
N GLY A 157 12.68 -23.12 6.01
CA GLY A 157 11.37 -23.71 5.81
C GLY A 157 10.54 -22.95 4.79
N LEU A 158 9.22 -23.16 4.81
CA LEU A 158 8.31 -22.54 3.84
C LEU A 158 8.34 -21.00 3.81
N HIS A 159 8.76 -20.35 4.90
CA HIS A 159 8.83 -18.90 5.02
C HIS A 159 10.29 -18.38 5.04
N GLY A 160 11.24 -19.18 4.52
CA GLY A 160 12.68 -18.91 4.63
C GLY A 160 13.23 -19.31 5.99
N ASN A 161 14.36 -18.72 6.41
CA ASN A 161 14.90 -19.00 7.72
C ASN A 161 14.05 -18.33 8.81
N CYS A 162 13.61 -19.12 9.78
CA CYS A 162 12.75 -18.66 10.87
C CYS A 162 13.36 -19.01 12.22
N ASP A 163 13.08 -18.18 13.23
CA ASP A 163 13.33 -18.55 14.63
C ASP A 163 12.40 -19.71 14.99
N THR A 164 12.98 -20.86 15.33
CA THR A 164 12.27 -22.10 15.59
C THR A 164 12.62 -22.64 16.96
N LEU A 165 11.60 -22.91 17.77
CA LEU A 165 11.71 -23.52 19.08
C LEU A 165 11.43 -25.02 18.98
N TYR A 166 12.32 -25.80 19.57
CA TYR A 166 12.14 -27.23 19.79
C TYR A 166 11.93 -27.51 21.27
N VAL A 167 10.91 -28.31 21.57
CA VAL A 167 10.67 -28.91 22.89
C VAL A 167 10.69 -30.41 22.71
N VAL A 168 11.54 -31.11 23.45
CA VAL A 168 11.75 -32.54 23.28
C VAL A 168 11.62 -33.27 24.61
N ALA A 169 10.82 -34.32 24.59
CA ALA A 169 10.75 -35.32 25.63
C ALA A 169 11.33 -36.63 25.09
N GLU A 170 12.30 -37.17 25.81
CA GLU A 170 12.98 -38.41 25.45
C GLU A 170 12.58 -39.50 26.43
N GLU A 171 12.02 -40.58 25.90
CA GLU A 171 11.73 -41.82 26.58
C GLU A 171 12.57 -42.94 25.94
N GLU A 172 12.68 -44.09 26.61
CA GLU A 172 13.54 -45.16 26.13
C GLU A 172 13.05 -45.71 24.77
N GLY A 173 13.76 -45.36 23.69
CA GLY A 173 13.43 -45.73 22.31
C GLY A 173 12.33 -44.89 21.64
N HIS A 174 11.81 -43.85 22.31
CA HIS A 174 10.76 -42.99 21.77
C HIS A 174 11.01 -41.51 22.08
N LEU A 175 10.68 -40.63 21.13
CA LEU A 175 10.83 -39.18 21.29
C LEU A 175 9.51 -38.49 20.98
N GLU A 176 9.11 -37.57 21.84
CA GLU A 176 8.07 -36.60 21.53
C GLU A 176 8.72 -35.23 21.28
N VAL A 177 8.53 -34.70 20.07
CA VAL A 177 9.12 -33.42 19.67
C VAL A 177 8.01 -32.45 19.31
N THR A 178 8.00 -31.27 19.91
CA THR A 178 7.17 -30.14 19.48
C THR A 178 8.06 -29.07 18.87
N LYS A 179 7.82 -28.78 17.59
CA LYS A 179 8.49 -27.76 16.80
C LYS A 179 7.55 -26.58 16.61
N ILE A 180 7.95 -25.39 17.05
CA ILE A 180 7.14 -24.17 16.98
C ILE A 180 7.91 -23.13 16.18
N LYS A 181 7.32 -22.61 15.10
CA LYS A 181 7.94 -21.59 14.26
C LYS A 181 7.40 -20.21 14.62
N ASN A 182 8.30 -19.25 14.83
CA ASN A 182 7.95 -17.86 14.95
C ASN A 182 7.86 -17.22 13.55
N LEU A 183 6.64 -17.09 13.04
CA LEU A 183 6.37 -16.58 11.69
C LEU A 183 6.56 -15.07 11.54
N GLU A 184 6.65 -14.32 12.64
CA GLU A 184 7.00 -12.89 12.64
C GLU A 184 8.51 -12.68 12.53
N LYS A 185 9.30 -13.71 12.87
CA LYS A 185 10.76 -13.69 12.77
C LYS A 185 11.23 -14.64 11.68
N CYS A 186 10.74 -14.47 10.47
CA CYS A 186 11.19 -15.20 9.28
C CYS A 186 11.81 -14.26 8.25
N ASP A 187 12.68 -14.78 7.38
CA ASP A 187 13.29 -13.99 6.30
C ASP A 187 12.27 -13.57 5.21
N LYS A 188 11.15 -14.31 5.09
CA LYS A 188 10.06 -13.99 4.16
C LYS A 188 8.72 -14.01 4.88
N ASP A 189 7.81 -13.15 4.42
CA ASP A 189 6.45 -13.09 4.92
C ASP A 189 5.67 -14.38 4.62
N HIS A 190 4.72 -14.68 5.49
CA HIS A 190 3.81 -15.81 5.35
C HIS A 190 2.57 -15.50 4.47
N TYR A 191 2.53 -14.30 3.89
CA TYR A 191 1.54 -13.84 2.93
C TYR A 191 2.20 -12.99 1.83
N ALA A 192 1.48 -12.75 0.74
CA ALA A 192 1.85 -11.75 -0.26
C ALA A 192 0.67 -10.82 -0.49
N ILE A 193 0.97 -9.55 -0.74
CA ILE A 193 -0.02 -8.54 -1.10
C ILE A 193 -0.03 -8.45 -2.63
N TYR A 194 -1.20 -8.63 -3.23
CA TYR A 194 -1.42 -8.33 -4.64
C TYR A 194 -2.02 -6.93 -4.78
N GLY A 195 -1.27 -6.00 -5.36
CA GLY A 195 -1.63 -4.59 -5.46
C GLY A 195 -0.70 -3.70 -4.64
N ARG A 196 -1.16 -2.47 -4.33
CA ARG A 196 -0.39 -1.48 -3.57
C ARG A 196 -1.14 -1.01 -2.34
N ILE A 197 -0.43 -0.85 -1.22
CA ILE A 197 -0.99 -0.23 -0.02
C ILE A 197 -0.67 1.27 -0.07
N LYS A 198 -1.68 2.08 -0.40
CA LYS A 198 -1.51 3.55 -0.48
C LYS A 198 -1.46 4.24 0.87
N GLY A 199 -1.82 3.51 1.92
CA GLY A 199 -1.79 4.01 3.28
C GLY A 199 -0.34 4.11 3.76
N ARG A 200 -0.10 4.99 4.73
CA ARG A 200 1.20 5.08 5.39
C ARG A 200 1.10 4.58 6.81
N GLU A 201 2.08 3.80 7.22
CA GLU A 201 2.28 3.53 8.64
C GLU A 201 2.73 4.82 9.33
N CYS A 202 2.30 4.99 10.58
CA CYS A 202 2.54 6.22 11.32
C CYS A 202 2.63 6.02 12.83
N VAL A 203 2.45 4.79 13.31
CA VAL A 203 2.56 4.43 14.70
C VAL A 203 3.85 3.63 14.82
N GLU A 204 4.82 4.16 15.56
CA GLU A 204 6.15 3.55 15.71
C GLU A 204 6.30 2.80 17.04
N CYS A 205 5.32 2.94 17.95
CA CYS A 205 5.36 2.28 19.24
C CYS A 205 4.73 0.89 19.11
N GLU A 206 5.55 -0.16 19.23
CA GLU A 206 5.15 -1.57 19.17
C GLU A 206 3.90 -1.88 20.02
N ALA A 207 3.81 -1.32 21.23
CA ALA A 207 2.66 -1.53 22.11
C ALA A 207 1.32 -0.94 21.60
N GLN A 208 1.37 -0.14 20.54
CA GLN A 208 0.23 0.53 19.91
C GLN A 208 0.06 0.16 18.44
N GLU A 209 0.93 -0.69 17.91
CA GLU A 209 0.88 -1.16 16.54
C GLU A 209 -0.33 -2.07 16.31
N SER A 210 -0.89 -1.97 15.11
CA SER A 210 -1.93 -2.87 14.67
C SER A 210 -1.30 -4.08 14.00
N HIS A 211 -1.71 -5.28 14.42
CA HIS A 211 -1.31 -6.52 13.77
C HIS A 211 -2.52 -7.13 13.03
N PRO A 212 -2.79 -6.66 11.79
CA PRO A 212 -3.95 -7.11 11.02
C PRO A 212 -3.79 -8.54 10.52
N VAL A 213 -2.58 -9.08 10.45
CA VAL A 213 -2.32 -10.47 10.09
C VAL A 213 -1.39 -11.06 11.14
N VAL A 214 -1.83 -12.14 11.78
CA VAL A 214 -1.01 -12.92 12.73
C VAL A 214 -1.08 -14.37 12.31
N ALA A 215 0.04 -15.06 12.29
CA ALA A 215 0.09 -16.47 11.94
C ALA A 215 0.89 -17.28 12.94
N THR A 216 0.46 -18.52 13.15
CA THR A 216 1.14 -19.49 13.99
C THR A 216 1.36 -20.79 13.21
N ALA A 217 2.48 -21.46 13.48
CA ALA A 217 2.76 -22.77 12.92
C ALA A 217 3.48 -23.64 13.95
N GLN A 218 2.96 -24.85 14.15
CA GLN A 218 3.58 -25.85 15.01
C GLN A 218 3.46 -27.24 14.39
N VAL A 219 4.41 -28.11 14.72
CA VAL A 219 4.38 -29.52 14.35
C VAL A 219 4.74 -30.36 15.58
N LYS A 220 3.90 -31.35 15.88
CA LYS A 220 4.12 -32.32 16.96
C LYS A 220 4.48 -33.65 16.35
N TYR A 221 5.58 -34.23 16.79
CA TYR A 221 6.11 -35.48 16.28
C TYR A 221 6.13 -36.54 17.38
N ARG A 222 5.85 -37.79 16.99
CA ARG A 222 6.27 -38.98 17.72
C ARG A 222 7.27 -39.71 16.85
N LEU A 223 8.47 -39.93 17.38
CA LEU A 223 9.58 -40.55 16.68
C LEU A 223 9.99 -41.82 17.42
N ASP A 224 10.39 -42.84 16.67
CA ASP A 224 10.97 -44.07 17.22
C ASP A 224 12.49 -44.01 17.05
N GLY A 225 13.25 -44.19 18.14
CA GLY A 225 14.71 -44.18 18.14
C GLY A 225 15.33 -43.13 19.08
N THR A 226 16.38 -42.47 18.58
CA THR A 226 17.24 -41.50 19.30
C THR A 226 17.37 -40.20 18.51
N PRO A 227 17.79 -39.07 19.11
CA PRO A 227 17.97 -37.81 18.40
C PRO A 227 18.88 -37.94 17.16
N GLU A 228 19.88 -38.82 17.21
CA GLU A 228 20.76 -39.11 16.10
C GLU A 228 20.13 -40.11 15.12
N HIS A 229 19.42 -41.12 15.58
CA HIS A 229 18.86 -42.16 14.71
C HIS A 229 17.38 -42.37 15.03
N TYR A 230 16.51 -41.71 14.27
CA TYR A 230 15.06 -41.81 14.43
C TYR A 230 14.33 -42.14 13.12
N VAL A 231 13.12 -42.68 13.26
CA VAL A 231 12.09 -42.74 12.22
C VAL A 231 10.89 -41.94 12.69
N ILE A 232 10.27 -41.18 11.79
CA ILE A 232 9.03 -40.47 12.10
C ILE A 232 7.90 -41.49 12.12
N ASN A 233 7.28 -41.71 13.28
CA ASN A 233 6.10 -42.57 13.38
C ASN A 233 4.83 -41.74 13.08
N HIS A 234 4.77 -40.54 13.64
CA HIS A 234 3.63 -39.64 13.51
C HIS A 234 4.12 -38.18 13.49
N ALA A 235 3.53 -37.36 12.62
CA ALA A 235 3.67 -35.91 12.65
C ALA A 235 2.30 -35.24 12.46
N CYS A 236 1.94 -34.33 13.37
CA CYS A 236 0.74 -33.53 13.29
C CYS A 236 1.13 -32.04 13.20
N ALA A 237 0.91 -31.45 12.03
CA ALA A 237 1.19 -30.04 11.76
C ALA A 237 -0.10 -29.23 11.83
N ALA A 238 -0.10 -28.16 12.61
CA ALA A 238 -1.20 -27.22 12.72
C ALA A 238 -0.69 -25.80 12.49
N SER A 239 -1.39 -25.06 11.64
CA SER A 239 -1.15 -23.62 11.45
C SER A 239 -2.46 -22.86 11.39
N GLU A 240 -2.44 -21.66 11.95
CA GLU A 240 -3.57 -20.75 11.96
C GLU A 240 -3.10 -19.37 11.53
N THR A 241 -3.76 -18.78 10.53
CA THR A 241 -3.58 -17.39 10.14
C THR A 241 -4.86 -16.62 10.44
N VAL A 242 -4.74 -15.57 11.24
CA VAL A 242 -5.83 -14.71 11.66
C VAL A 242 -5.68 -13.36 10.97
N LEU A 243 -6.69 -13.00 10.17
CA LEU A 243 -6.80 -11.74 9.46
C LEU A 243 -7.86 -10.86 10.14
N ARG A 244 -7.43 -9.69 10.64
CA ARG A 244 -8.20 -8.68 11.39
C ARG A 244 -8.02 -7.28 10.78
N PRO A 245 -8.59 -7.01 9.60
CA PRO A 245 -8.42 -5.74 8.91
C PRO A 245 -9.09 -4.56 9.65
N TYR A 246 -10.03 -4.85 10.55
CA TYR A 246 -10.72 -3.88 11.41
C TYR A 246 -10.64 -4.32 12.88
N GLY A 247 -9.44 -4.67 13.34
CA GLY A 247 -9.20 -5.10 14.72
C GLY A 247 -10.08 -6.29 15.11
N GLN A 248 -10.67 -6.22 16.31
CA GLN A 248 -11.57 -7.26 16.84
C GLN A 248 -12.99 -7.18 16.28
N GLY A 249 -13.28 -6.22 15.39
CA GLY A 249 -14.61 -6.04 14.83
C GLY A 249 -14.93 -6.94 13.65
N LYS A 250 -13.90 -7.53 13.03
CA LYS A 250 -14.05 -8.48 11.95
C LYS A 250 -12.83 -9.38 11.84
N THR A 251 -13.02 -10.65 12.15
CA THR A 251 -11.96 -11.67 12.11
C THR A 251 -12.22 -12.67 11.00
N PHE A 252 -11.16 -13.08 10.30
CA PHE A 252 -11.14 -14.23 9.42
C PHE A 252 -10.03 -15.17 9.87
N VAL A 253 -10.32 -16.46 9.90
CA VAL A 253 -9.36 -17.49 10.31
C VAL A 253 -9.15 -18.44 9.14
N VAL A 254 -7.88 -18.64 8.80
CA VAL A 254 -7.42 -19.73 7.93
C VAL A 254 -6.79 -20.78 8.82
N GLN A 255 -7.42 -21.93 8.94
CA GLN A 255 -6.93 -23.05 9.72
C GLN A 255 -6.44 -24.14 8.78
N ILE A 256 -5.24 -24.65 9.02
CA ILE A 256 -4.65 -25.75 8.25
C ILE A 256 -4.13 -26.81 9.23
N ASN A 257 -4.67 -28.02 9.12
CA ASN A 257 -4.25 -29.18 9.89
C ASN A 257 -3.78 -30.27 8.93
N ARG A 258 -2.63 -30.90 9.21
CA ARG A 258 -2.07 -31.99 8.39
C ARG A 258 -1.52 -33.07 9.28
N THR A 259 -1.74 -34.34 8.92
CA THR A 259 -1.14 -35.48 9.61
C THR A 259 -0.34 -36.34 8.64
N LEU A 260 0.78 -36.86 9.13
CA LEU A 260 1.65 -37.81 8.46
C LEU A 260 1.84 -38.99 9.42
N ASP A 261 1.36 -40.16 9.02
CA ASP A 261 1.35 -41.37 9.83
C ASP A 261 2.10 -42.49 9.11
N LEU A 262 3.09 -43.12 9.73
CA LEU A 262 3.80 -44.25 9.15
C LEU A 262 2.87 -45.48 9.11
N GLU A 263 2.55 -45.97 7.91
CA GLU A 263 1.69 -47.15 7.73
C GLU A 263 2.50 -48.44 7.64
N GLU A 264 3.52 -48.44 6.80
CA GLU A 264 4.29 -49.64 6.47
C GLU A 264 5.75 -49.32 6.13
N VAL A 265 6.62 -50.29 6.44
CA VAL A 265 8.03 -50.30 6.04
C VAL A 265 8.31 -51.65 5.38
N HIS A 266 8.73 -51.62 4.12
CA HIS A 266 9.04 -52.83 3.36
C HIS A 266 10.26 -52.63 2.45
N ASP A 267 10.76 -53.70 1.83
CA ASP A 267 11.83 -53.59 0.84
C ASP A 267 11.39 -52.72 -0.34
N ALA A 268 12.31 -51.90 -0.84
CA ALA A 268 12.04 -50.92 -1.89
C ALA A 268 11.44 -51.57 -3.13
N ASN A 269 10.19 -51.20 -3.46
CA ASN A 269 9.47 -51.65 -4.64
C ASN A 269 8.83 -50.49 -5.42
N THR A 270 8.74 -49.31 -4.81
CA THR A 270 8.15 -48.12 -5.41
C THR A 270 9.12 -47.50 -6.41
N ASP A 271 8.63 -47.21 -7.61
CA ASP A 271 9.40 -46.45 -8.61
C ASP A 271 9.48 -44.97 -8.20
N THR A 272 10.62 -44.60 -7.63
CA THR A 272 11.01 -43.25 -7.22
C THR A 272 12.10 -42.68 -8.13
N GLN A 273 12.22 -43.18 -9.37
CA GLN A 273 13.22 -42.69 -10.31
C GLN A 273 13.04 -41.20 -10.55
N LEU A 274 14.11 -40.47 -10.31
CA LEU A 274 14.14 -39.02 -10.41
C LEU A 274 14.01 -38.58 -11.88
N PRO A 275 13.16 -37.57 -12.18
CA PRO A 275 13.07 -36.99 -13.53
C PRO A 275 14.39 -36.37 -14.00
N GLU A 276 14.58 -36.25 -15.32
CA GLU A 276 15.79 -35.64 -15.90
C GLU A 276 15.85 -34.10 -15.74
N ASP A 277 14.69 -33.44 -15.61
CA ASP A 277 14.56 -31.99 -15.51
C ASP A 277 14.54 -31.45 -14.07
N LEU A 278 15.24 -32.13 -13.16
CA LEU A 278 15.36 -31.67 -11.78
C LEU A 278 16.29 -30.45 -11.66
N GLU A 279 15.90 -29.55 -10.79
CA GLU A 279 16.70 -28.40 -10.37
C GLU A 279 17.03 -28.52 -8.89
N ARG A 280 18.29 -28.24 -8.56
CA ARG A 280 18.75 -28.15 -7.18
C ARG A 280 18.23 -26.86 -6.56
N VAL A 281 17.53 -26.99 -5.44
CA VAL A 281 16.98 -25.90 -4.66
C VAL A 281 17.61 -25.91 -3.28
N ASP A 282 18.32 -24.85 -2.92
CA ASP A 282 19.03 -24.75 -1.63
C ASP A 282 18.16 -24.23 -0.48
N HIS A 283 16.90 -23.83 -0.76
CA HIS A 283 15.97 -23.28 0.22
C HIS A 283 14.53 -23.79 0.07
N LEU A 284 13.85 -24.04 1.19
CA LEU A 284 12.46 -24.50 1.25
C LEU A 284 11.43 -23.37 1.17
N ALA A 285 11.88 -22.11 1.12
CA ALA A 285 10.97 -20.98 0.99
C ALA A 285 10.01 -21.18 -0.18
N GLN A 286 8.71 -21.05 0.10
CA GLN A 286 7.68 -21.13 -0.91
C GLN A 286 7.87 -19.99 -1.91
N THR A 287 7.60 -20.28 -3.16
CA THR A 287 7.57 -19.25 -4.19
C THR A 287 6.14 -18.75 -4.30
N LEU A 288 5.96 -17.42 -4.31
CA LEU A 288 4.68 -16.77 -4.53
C LEU A 288 4.74 -16.05 -5.89
N PRO A 289 3.62 -15.93 -6.62
CA PRO A 289 3.60 -15.10 -7.82
C PRO A 289 3.92 -13.66 -7.46
N VAL A 290 4.88 -13.05 -8.16
CA VAL A 290 5.29 -11.65 -7.94
C VAL A 290 5.16 -10.89 -9.26
N GLY A 291 4.65 -9.67 -9.23
CA GLY A 291 4.44 -8.82 -10.41
C GLY A 291 5.68 -8.04 -10.87
N ASP A 292 6.79 -8.11 -10.13
CA ASP A 292 7.88 -7.11 -10.20
C ASP A 292 8.90 -7.33 -11.34
N GLN A 293 8.69 -8.32 -12.21
CA GLN A 293 9.65 -8.69 -13.26
C GLN A 293 9.43 -7.97 -14.60
N VAL A 294 8.72 -6.83 -14.61
CA VAL A 294 8.40 -6.09 -15.84
C VAL A 294 9.46 -5.01 -16.10
N GLU A 295 10.37 -5.28 -17.04
CA GLU A 295 11.45 -4.35 -17.40
C GLU A 295 11.25 -3.68 -18.76
N THR A 296 10.54 -4.32 -19.69
CA THR A 296 10.34 -3.81 -21.06
C THR A 296 8.89 -3.45 -21.36
N LEU A 297 8.68 -2.63 -22.39
CA LEU A 297 7.34 -2.28 -22.88
C LEU A 297 6.56 -3.50 -23.39
N GLN A 298 7.24 -4.52 -23.90
CA GLN A 298 6.61 -5.77 -24.34
C GLN A 298 6.11 -6.58 -23.13
N ASP A 299 6.83 -6.52 -22.01
CA ASP A 299 6.43 -7.21 -20.78
C ASP A 299 5.12 -6.65 -20.21
N LEU A 300 4.85 -5.35 -20.41
CA LEU A 300 3.58 -4.74 -19.98
C LEU A 300 2.35 -5.41 -20.62
N LYS A 301 2.50 -6.02 -21.80
CA LYS A 301 1.42 -6.70 -22.52
C LYS A 301 1.29 -8.18 -22.16
N LYS A 302 2.24 -8.74 -21.39
CA LYS A 302 2.20 -10.14 -20.98
C LYS A 302 1.09 -10.37 -19.97
N VAL A 303 0.57 -11.60 -19.94
CA VAL A 303 -0.42 -12.01 -18.96
C VAL A 303 0.11 -11.74 -17.57
N ASN A 304 -0.76 -11.19 -16.73
CA ASN A 304 -0.43 -10.95 -15.34
C ASN A 304 -0.05 -12.27 -14.64
N HIS A 305 1.05 -12.31 -13.90
CA HIS A 305 1.55 -13.54 -13.27
C HIS A 305 0.54 -14.16 -12.30
N PHE A 306 -0.29 -13.37 -11.62
CA PHE A 306 -1.35 -13.91 -10.76
C PHE A 306 -2.44 -14.59 -11.60
N VAL A 307 -2.82 -14.00 -12.74
CA VAL A 307 -3.83 -14.56 -13.64
C VAL A 307 -3.35 -15.88 -14.25
N ASP A 308 -2.11 -15.90 -14.76
CA ASP A 308 -1.50 -17.10 -15.34
C ASP A 308 -1.31 -18.20 -14.29
N TYR A 309 -0.78 -17.85 -13.11
CA TYR A 309 -0.51 -18.80 -12.04
C TYR A 309 -1.77 -19.51 -11.54
N PHE A 310 -2.84 -18.74 -11.28
CA PHE A 310 -4.12 -19.29 -10.84
C PHE A 310 -5.00 -19.78 -11.99
N GLN A 311 -4.49 -19.76 -13.24
CA GLN A 311 -5.20 -20.14 -14.46
C GLN A 311 -6.59 -19.48 -14.54
N LEU A 312 -6.66 -18.20 -14.14
CA LEU A 312 -7.91 -17.48 -14.08
C LEU A 312 -8.34 -17.18 -15.51
N THR A 313 -9.40 -17.85 -15.95
CA THR A 313 -10.00 -17.64 -17.26
C THR A 313 -11.29 -16.88 -17.12
N ASN A 314 -11.62 -16.09 -18.14
CA ASN A 314 -12.91 -15.42 -18.20
C ASN A 314 -13.48 -15.47 -19.62
N ASP A 315 -14.80 -15.53 -19.69
CA ASP A 315 -15.54 -15.61 -20.93
C ASP A 315 -15.79 -14.20 -21.48
N ARG A 316 -15.18 -13.91 -22.63
CA ARG A 316 -15.27 -12.63 -23.32
C ARG A 316 -16.71 -12.27 -23.69
N GLU A 317 -17.51 -13.23 -24.12
CA GLU A 317 -18.89 -12.98 -24.54
C GLU A 317 -19.75 -12.61 -23.33
N LYS A 318 -19.56 -13.30 -22.20
CA LYS A 318 -20.21 -12.94 -20.93
C LYS A 318 -19.78 -11.57 -20.44
N PHE A 319 -18.50 -11.21 -20.58
CA PHE A 319 -18.03 -9.88 -20.25
C PHE A 319 -18.74 -8.80 -21.09
N VAL A 320 -18.78 -8.97 -22.41
CA VAL A 320 -19.45 -8.01 -23.31
C VAL A 320 -20.94 -7.89 -23.00
N ALA A 321 -21.62 -9.01 -22.75
CA ALA A 321 -23.03 -9.01 -22.36
C ALA A 321 -23.25 -8.25 -21.04
N GLY A 322 -22.41 -8.49 -20.03
CA GLY A 322 -22.47 -7.79 -18.75
C GLY A 322 -22.15 -6.29 -18.87
N LEU A 323 -21.17 -5.91 -19.70
CA LEU A 323 -20.82 -4.52 -19.97
C LEU A 323 -22.02 -3.76 -20.55
N ASN A 324 -22.66 -4.33 -21.57
CA ASN A 324 -23.85 -3.74 -22.18
C ASN A 324 -25.01 -3.65 -21.20
N ARG A 325 -25.20 -4.67 -20.35
CA ARG A 325 -26.23 -4.67 -19.31
C ARG A 325 -26.02 -3.56 -18.28
N LEU A 326 -24.78 -3.38 -17.80
CA LEU A 326 -24.46 -2.33 -16.84
C LEU A 326 -24.52 -0.94 -17.48
N ALA A 327 -24.09 -0.79 -18.73
CA ALA A 327 -24.17 0.48 -19.44
C ALA A 327 -25.63 0.93 -19.72
N ALA A 328 -26.57 -0.02 -19.76
CA ALA A 328 -28.00 0.24 -19.90
C ALA A 328 -28.73 0.36 -18.56
N LEU A 329 -28.03 0.20 -17.43
CA LEU A 329 -28.64 0.24 -16.11
C LEU A 329 -28.95 1.69 -15.71
N GLU A 330 -30.23 2.00 -15.60
CA GLU A 330 -30.71 3.29 -15.11
C GLU A 330 -31.25 3.14 -13.68
N PHE A 331 -30.85 4.06 -12.80
CA PHE A 331 -31.39 4.20 -11.45
C PHE A 331 -32.10 5.56 -11.37
N GLU A 332 -33.42 5.52 -11.27
CA GLU A 332 -34.28 6.67 -11.02
C GLU A 332 -34.60 6.79 -9.51
N ASP A 333 -35.08 7.96 -9.08
CA ASP A 333 -35.40 8.22 -7.67
C ASP A 333 -36.43 7.23 -7.09
N ASP A 334 -37.34 6.70 -7.92
CA ASP A 334 -38.33 5.72 -7.48
C ASP A 334 -37.74 4.33 -7.23
N ASP A 335 -36.60 4.00 -7.84
CA ASP A 335 -35.90 2.73 -7.63
C ASP A 335 -35.25 2.60 -6.26
N VAL A 336 -35.11 3.71 -5.53
CA VAL A 336 -34.55 3.71 -4.17
C VAL A 336 -35.39 2.83 -3.23
N LYS A 337 -36.71 2.74 -3.47
CA LYS A 337 -37.62 1.90 -2.67
C LYS A 337 -37.35 0.40 -2.88
N ASP A 338 -36.88 0.05 -4.07
CA ASP A 338 -36.61 -1.33 -4.49
C ASP A 338 -35.09 -1.62 -4.52
N VAL A 339 -34.25 -0.82 -3.86
CA VAL A 339 -32.79 -0.94 -3.92
C VAL A 339 -32.26 -2.33 -3.49
N HIS A 340 -33.02 -3.05 -2.65
CA HIS A 340 -32.66 -4.39 -2.20
C HIS A 340 -33.05 -5.51 -3.19
N SER A 341 -34.01 -5.26 -4.08
CA SER A 341 -34.52 -6.22 -5.06
C SER A 341 -34.03 -5.92 -6.48
N LYS A 342 -33.78 -4.64 -6.78
CA LYS A 342 -33.21 -4.19 -8.05
C LYS A 342 -31.75 -4.61 -8.15
N GLU A 343 -31.33 -4.88 -9.38
CA GLU A 343 -29.98 -5.27 -9.68
C GLU A 343 -28.96 -4.20 -9.27
N SER A 344 -27.95 -4.60 -8.48
CA SER A 344 -26.93 -3.68 -7.99
C SER A 344 -25.89 -3.40 -9.07
N GLY A 345 -25.89 -2.16 -9.60
CA GLY A 345 -24.85 -1.71 -10.53
C GLY A 345 -23.44 -1.79 -9.95
N GLY A 346 -23.29 -1.57 -8.63
CA GLY A 346 -22.02 -1.74 -7.93
C GLY A 346 -21.52 -3.19 -7.92
N LEU A 347 -22.42 -4.16 -7.68
CA LEU A 347 -22.05 -5.58 -7.74
C LEU A 347 -21.70 -6.01 -9.17
N GLN A 348 -22.49 -5.59 -10.17
CA GLN A 348 -22.18 -5.85 -11.57
C GLN A 348 -20.83 -5.26 -11.98
N PHE A 349 -20.53 -4.03 -11.53
CA PHE A 349 -19.24 -3.41 -11.76
C PHE A 349 -18.11 -4.26 -11.18
N LEU A 350 -18.25 -4.77 -9.95
CA LEU A 350 -17.25 -5.66 -9.33
C LEU A 350 -17.05 -6.97 -10.10
N VAL A 351 -18.13 -7.58 -10.59
CA VAL A 351 -18.06 -8.78 -11.44
C VAL A 351 -17.29 -8.48 -12.73
N LEU A 352 -17.62 -7.38 -13.41
CA LEU A 352 -16.94 -6.96 -14.63
C LEU A 352 -15.48 -6.57 -14.37
N PHE A 353 -15.18 -5.93 -13.25
CA PHE A 353 -13.82 -5.58 -12.84
C PHE A 353 -12.96 -6.83 -12.68
N ASN A 354 -13.46 -7.87 -12.00
CA ASN A 354 -12.75 -9.13 -11.84
C ASN A 354 -12.56 -9.82 -13.19
N ALA A 355 -13.60 -9.83 -14.01
CA ALA A 355 -13.60 -10.39 -15.36
C ALA A 355 -12.61 -9.68 -16.31
N LEU A 356 -12.51 -8.35 -16.26
CA LEU A 356 -11.57 -7.58 -17.08
C LEU A 356 -10.12 -7.75 -16.59
N SER A 357 -9.92 -7.87 -15.28
CA SER A 357 -8.59 -8.03 -14.67
C SER A 357 -7.90 -9.34 -15.06
N THR A 358 -8.66 -10.34 -15.53
CA THR A 358 -8.12 -11.63 -16.01
C THR A 358 -7.95 -11.70 -17.51
N LEU A 359 -8.45 -10.73 -18.29
CA LEU A 359 -8.30 -10.73 -19.74
C LEU A 359 -6.85 -10.47 -20.15
N HIS A 360 -6.42 -11.16 -21.20
CA HIS A 360 -5.12 -10.91 -21.82
C HIS A 360 -5.16 -9.64 -22.65
N PHE A 361 -3.99 -9.08 -22.96
CA PHE A 361 -3.88 -7.84 -23.74
C PHE A 361 -4.71 -7.89 -25.05
N GLU A 362 -4.57 -8.96 -25.83
CA GLU A 362 -5.28 -9.13 -27.10
C GLU A 362 -6.81 -9.25 -26.92
N ASP A 363 -7.26 -9.86 -25.83
CA ASP A 363 -8.69 -9.95 -25.52
C ASP A 363 -9.26 -8.59 -25.18
N VAL A 364 -8.51 -7.76 -24.42
CA VAL A 364 -8.90 -6.38 -24.10
C VAL A 364 -9.02 -5.55 -25.38
N VAL A 365 -8.08 -5.67 -26.32
CA VAL A 365 -8.12 -5.01 -27.63
C VAL A 365 -9.37 -5.43 -28.40
N GLN A 366 -9.62 -6.73 -28.51
CA GLN A 366 -10.78 -7.26 -29.25
C GLN A 366 -12.10 -6.82 -28.63
N VAL A 367 -12.22 -6.84 -27.30
CA VAL A 367 -13.39 -6.33 -26.58
C VAL A 367 -13.62 -4.86 -26.90
N TYR A 368 -12.57 -4.04 -26.87
CA TYR A 368 -12.69 -2.63 -27.19
C TYR A 368 -13.16 -2.42 -28.63
N GLU A 369 -12.55 -3.07 -29.60
CA GLU A 369 -12.91 -2.92 -31.01
C GLU A 369 -14.33 -3.39 -31.30
N GLN A 370 -14.71 -4.57 -30.79
CA GLN A 370 -16.00 -5.18 -31.12
C GLN A 370 -17.17 -4.62 -30.31
N ALA A 371 -16.97 -4.31 -29.04
CA ALA A 371 -18.06 -3.95 -28.13
C ALA A 371 -18.08 -2.48 -27.72
N VAL A 372 -16.95 -1.76 -27.76
CA VAL A 372 -16.86 -0.37 -27.28
C VAL A 372 -16.82 0.61 -28.45
N ALA A 373 -15.86 0.45 -29.36
CA ALA A 373 -15.70 1.32 -30.52
C ALA A 373 -16.88 1.20 -31.51
N ASN A 374 -17.40 -0.01 -31.66
CA ASN A 374 -18.55 -0.34 -32.51
C ASN A 374 -19.90 -0.36 -31.76
N ALA A 375 -19.95 0.15 -30.52
CA ALA A 375 -21.20 0.27 -29.78
C ALA A 375 -22.23 1.13 -30.54
N PRO A 376 -23.55 0.86 -30.40
CA PRO A 376 -24.59 1.69 -30.99
C PRO A 376 -24.46 3.15 -30.56
N GLU A 377 -24.65 4.11 -31.48
CA GLU A 377 -24.43 5.55 -31.20
C GLU A 377 -25.22 6.08 -30.00
N ALA A 378 -26.40 5.52 -29.72
CA ALA A 378 -27.21 5.89 -28.56
C ALA A 378 -26.57 5.55 -27.20
N SER A 379 -25.77 4.47 -27.11
CA SER A 379 -25.14 4.00 -25.87
C SER A 379 -23.61 4.11 -25.88
N LYS A 380 -23.01 4.47 -27.02
CA LYS A 380 -21.56 4.49 -27.26
C LYS A 380 -20.79 5.28 -26.21
N SER A 381 -21.27 6.46 -25.84
CA SER A 381 -20.63 7.30 -24.81
C SER A 381 -20.64 6.63 -23.43
N HIS A 382 -21.77 6.05 -23.01
CA HIS A 382 -21.90 5.36 -21.72
C HIS A 382 -21.03 4.09 -21.67
N VAL A 383 -21.08 3.27 -22.74
CA VAL A 383 -20.26 2.05 -22.84
C VAL A 383 -18.77 2.39 -22.81
N LYS A 384 -18.33 3.40 -23.57
CA LYS A 384 -16.92 3.82 -23.59
C LYS A 384 -16.46 4.35 -22.24
N ARG A 385 -17.26 5.18 -21.57
CA ARG A 385 -16.94 5.69 -20.23
C ARG A 385 -16.85 4.57 -19.19
N LEU A 386 -17.83 3.66 -19.19
CA LEU A 386 -17.82 2.50 -18.31
C LEU A 386 -16.61 1.59 -18.56
N PHE A 387 -16.25 1.37 -19.82
CA PHE A 387 -15.05 0.60 -20.17
C PHE A 387 -13.77 1.28 -19.64
N LEU A 388 -13.63 2.59 -19.75
CA LEU A 388 -12.48 3.32 -19.19
C LEU A 388 -12.45 3.30 -17.65
N ASP A 389 -13.61 3.35 -16.99
CA ASP A 389 -13.72 3.15 -15.54
C ASP A 389 -13.26 1.75 -15.13
N LEU A 390 -13.70 0.70 -15.84
CA LEU A 390 -13.26 -0.68 -15.60
C LEU A 390 -11.77 -0.86 -15.90
N LEU A 391 -11.27 -0.30 -17.00
CA LEU A 391 -9.88 -0.41 -17.43
C LEU A 391 -8.94 0.22 -16.40
N SER A 392 -9.26 1.43 -15.94
CA SER A 392 -8.49 2.11 -14.90
C SER A 392 -8.63 1.43 -13.54
N ALA A 393 -9.82 0.92 -13.18
CA ALA A 393 -10.03 0.17 -11.94
C ALA A 393 -9.23 -1.14 -11.91
N ALA A 394 -9.20 -1.89 -13.03
CA ALA A 394 -8.46 -3.14 -13.15
C ALA A 394 -6.98 -2.95 -12.81
N GLY A 395 -6.36 -1.88 -13.32
CA GLY A 395 -5.06 -1.38 -12.85
C GLY A 395 -3.87 -2.33 -13.02
N THR A 396 -4.04 -3.41 -13.78
CA THR A 396 -3.03 -4.41 -14.14
C THR A 396 -2.22 -3.96 -15.36
N ASN A 397 -0.98 -4.40 -15.49
CA ASN A 397 -0.06 -3.96 -16.55
C ASN A 397 -0.67 -4.02 -17.98
N PRO A 398 -1.33 -5.10 -18.44
CA PRO A 398 -1.90 -5.15 -19.79
C PRO A 398 -3.02 -4.15 -20.04
N GLN A 399 -3.90 -3.98 -19.06
CA GLN A 399 -5.05 -3.09 -19.10
C GLN A 399 -4.58 -1.63 -19.14
N VAL A 400 -3.56 -1.30 -18.33
CA VAL A 400 -2.96 0.02 -18.34
C VAL A 400 -2.21 0.27 -19.65
N ALA A 401 -1.42 -0.68 -20.14
CA ALA A 401 -0.73 -0.57 -21.41
C ALA A 401 -1.69 -0.31 -22.57
N PHE A 402 -2.86 -0.96 -22.58
CA PHE A 402 -3.89 -0.70 -23.58
C PHE A 402 -4.46 0.72 -23.45
N GLY A 403 -4.75 1.18 -22.23
CA GLY A 403 -5.20 2.57 -22.00
C GLY A 403 -4.17 3.61 -22.48
N LEU A 404 -2.87 3.38 -22.24
CA LEU A 404 -1.79 4.22 -22.74
C LEU A 404 -1.70 4.19 -24.27
N GLN A 405 -1.90 3.02 -24.89
CA GLN A 405 -1.96 2.88 -26.35
C GLN A 405 -3.11 3.70 -26.95
N LEU A 406 -4.31 3.67 -26.35
CA LEU A 406 -5.45 4.48 -26.82
C LEU A 406 -5.15 5.99 -26.79
N VAL A 407 -4.37 6.47 -25.81
CA VAL A 407 -3.93 7.87 -25.75
C VAL A 407 -2.87 8.18 -26.81
N LYS A 408 -1.86 7.32 -26.99
CA LYS A 408 -0.81 7.50 -28.03
C LYS A 408 -1.39 7.50 -29.44
N GLU A 409 -2.44 6.71 -29.69
CA GLU A 409 -3.14 6.63 -30.96
C GLU A 409 -4.23 7.71 -31.16
N ASP A 410 -4.36 8.66 -30.22
CA ASP A 410 -5.38 9.73 -30.24
C ASP A 410 -6.83 9.20 -30.40
N LYS A 411 -7.11 8.00 -29.86
CA LYS A 411 -8.46 7.38 -29.85
C LYS A 411 -9.36 7.86 -28.70
N LEU A 412 -8.78 8.58 -27.74
CA LEU A 412 -9.50 9.20 -26.62
C LEU A 412 -9.64 10.70 -26.83
N LEU A 413 -10.81 11.23 -26.47
CA LEU A 413 -11.04 12.66 -26.31
C LEU A 413 -10.22 13.20 -25.14
N ASP A 414 -10.00 14.52 -25.10
CA ASP A 414 -9.20 15.14 -24.05
C ASP A 414 -9.77 14.87 -22.65
N ASP A 415 -11.09 14.98 -22.47
CA ASP A 415 -11.78 14.71 -21.20
C ASP A 415 -11.73 13.22 -20.80
N GLU A 416 -11.80 12.31 -21.78
CA GLU A 416 -11.65 10.86 -21.56
C GLU A 416 -10.22 10.51 -21.11
N ALA A 417 -9.20 11.11 -21.74
CA ALA A 417 -7.80 10.92 -21.38
C ALA A 417 -7.48 11.50 -19.99
N GLU A 418 -8.02 12.69 -19.68
CA GLU A 418 -7.92 13.30 -18.34
C GLU A 418 -8.52 12.40 -17.25
N HIS A 419 -9.72 11.85 -17.51
CA HIS A 419 -10.38 10.91 -16.61
C HIS A 419 -9.55 9.65 -16.41
N PHE A 420 -9.02 9.07 -17.49
CA PHE A 420 -8.15 7.89 -17.43
C PHE A 420 -6.91 8.12 -16.54
N PHE A 421 -6.14 9.20 -16.74
CA PHE A 421 -4.95 9.47 -15.92
C PHE A 421 -5.27 9.71 -14.46
N THR A 422 -6.36 10.42 -14.17
CA THR A 422 -6.80 10.69 -12.80
C THR A 422 -7.14 9.39 -12.07
N LYS A 423 -7.82 8.46 -12.73
CA LYS A 423 -8.18 7.16 -12.17
C LYS A 423 -7.00 6.20 -12.10
N LEU A 424 -6.09 6.22 -13.08
CA LEU A 424 -4.91 5.37 -13.11
C LEU A 424 -4.04 5.54 -11.86
N ALA A 425 -3.71 6.78 -11.50
CA ALA A 425 -2.91 7.07 -10.30
C ALA A 425 -3.55 6.50 -9.02
N LEU A 426 -4.88 6.44 -8.98
CA LEU A 426 -5.66 5.93 -7.86
C LEU A 426 -5.88 4.42 -7.90
N ASN A 427 -5.75 3.74 -9.03
CA ASN A 427 -6.18 2.33 -9.14
C ASN A 427 -5.09 1.38 -9.62
N LEU A 428 -3.91 1.90 -10.02
CA LEU A 428 -2.79 1.06 -10.43
C LEU A 428 -2.47 0.03 -9.33
N LYS A 429 -2.44 -1.26 -9.71
CA LYS A 429 -2.12 -2.39 -8.84
C LYS A 429 -0.65 -2.78 -8.94
N GLU A 430 -0.09 -2.74 -10.14
CA GLU A 430 1.30 -3.13 -10.38
C GLU A 430 2.06 -1.94 -10.93
N ASN A 431 3.13 -1.55 -10.24
CA ASN A 431 4.01 -0.49 -10.70
C ASN A 431 5.32 -1.10 -11.20
N SER A 432 5.91 -0.54 -12.25
CA SER A 432 7.14 -1.07 -12.83
C SER A 432 7.97 0.02 -13.51
N PRO A 433 9.29 -0.17 -13.65
CA PRO A 433 10.13 0.77 -14.40
C PRO A 433 9.65 0.96 -15.84
N ALA A 434 9.25 -0.14 -16.50
CA ALA A 434 8.72 -0.11 -17.86
C ALA A 434 7.48 0.78 -17.97
N LEU A 435 6.54 0.64 -17.04
CA LEU A 435 5.31 1.42 -17.01
C LEU A 435 5.60 2.91 -16.82
N LEU A 436 6.51 3.28 -15.92
CA LEU A 436 6.86 4.68 -15.66
C LEU A 436 7.52 5.33 -16.87
N ILE A 437 8.39 4.60 -17.58
CA ILE A 437 9.02 5.08 -18.81
C ILE A 437 7.97 5.24 -19.92
N GLU A 438 7.09 4.24 -20.12
CA GLU A 438 6.00 4.33 -21.10
C GLU A 438 5.11 5.52 -20.81
N LEU A 439 4.70 5.70 -19.56
CA LEU A 439 3.85 6.82 -19.13
C LEU A 439 4.56 8.16 -19.35
N ALA A 440 5.88 8.25 -19.15
CA ALA A 440 6.65 9.46 -19.46
C ALA A 440 6.60 9.79 -20.96
N GLU A 441 6.74 8.80 -21.85
CA GLU A 441 6.59 8.99 -23.29
C GLU A 441 5.17 9.45 -23.67
N VAL A 442 4.13 8.84 -23.08
CA VAL A 442 2.74 9.27 -23.28
C VAL A 442 2.57 10.73 -22.82
N CYS A 443 3.13 11.09 -21.67
CA CYS A 443 3.06 12.46 -21.18
C CYS A 443 3.76 13.44 -22.12
N GLU A 444 4.86 13.07 -22.76
CA GLU A 444 5.51 13.92 -23.77
C GLU A 444 4.65 14.04 -25.04
N HIS A 445 3.99 12.97 -25.48
CA HIS A 445 3.04 13.00 -26.62
C HIS A 445 1.88 13.96 -26.39
N VAL A 446 1.26 13.94 -25.21
CA VAL A 446 0.10 14.79 -24.89
C VAL A 446 0.46 16.21 -24.46
N LYS A 447 1.74 16.59 -24.48
CA LYS A 447 2.22 17.93 -24.10
C LYS A 447 1.54 19.12 -24.79
N PRO A 448 1.10 19.03 -26.06
CA PRO A 448 0.30 20.09 -26.69
C PRO A 448 -1.10 20.26 -26.05
N LYS A 449 -1.67 19.18 -25.48
CA LYS A 449 -2.98 19.14 -24.83
C LYS A 449 -2.84 19.52 -23.35
N ARG A 450 -2.98 20.81 -23.04
CA ARG A 450 -2.66 21.39 -21.71
C ARG A 450 -3.19 20.56 -20.53
N GLN A 451 -4.49 20.28 -20.49
CA GLN A 451 -5.12 19.65 -19.33
C GLN A 451 -4.79 18.16 -19.22
N VAL A 452 -4.76 17.45 -20.36
CA VAL A 452 -4.29 16.06 -20.46
C VAL A 452 -2.85 15.95 -19.95
N TRP A 453 -1.94 16.84 -20.38
CA TRP A 453 -0.56 16.87 -19.92
C TRP A 453 -0.42 17.11 -18.41
N VAL A 454 -1.21 18.04 -17.85
CA VAL A 454 -1.22 18.31 -16.40
C VAL A 454 -1.56 17.02 -15.64
N ASN A 455 -2.64 16.34 -16.01
CA ASN A 455 -3.07 15.12 -15.32
C ASN A 455 -2.10 13.95 -15.52
N CYS A 456 -1.52 13.80 -16.72
CA CYS A 456 -0.49 12.80 -16.99
C CYS A 456 0.76 13.00 -16.12
N GLN A 457 1.28 14.24 -16.05
CA GLN A 457 2.45 14.57 -15.23
C GLN A 457 2.21 14.38 -13.73
N LEU A 458 1.03 14.73 -13.24
CA LEU A 458 0.67 14.51 -11.83
C LEU A 458 0.51 13.02 -11.52
N ALA A 459 -0.12 12.24 -12.40
CA ALA A 459 -0.22 10.79 -12.25
C ALA A 459 1.18 10.15 -12.23
N LEU A 460 2.03 10.46 -13.21
CA LEU A 460 3.39 9.93 -13.32
C LEU A 460 4.25 10.25 -12.09
N SER A 461 4.26 11.51 -11.64
CA SER A 461 5.05 11.91 -10.47
C SER A 461 4.56 11.26 -9.16
N ILE A 462 3.25 11.03 -9.00
CA ILE A 462 2.71 10.29 -7.86
C ILE A 462 3.15 8.83 -7.92
N LEU A 463 3.02 8.18 -9.08
CA LEU A 463 3.38 6.76 -9.25
C LEU A 463 4.88 6.53 -9.07
N ALA A 464 5.73 7.44 -9.55
CA ALA A 464 7.17 7.37 -9.36
C ALA A 464 7.60 7.66 -7.91
N GLY A 465 6.87 8.52 -7.18
CA GLY A 465 7.15 8.90 -5.80
C GLY A 465 6.48 8.05 -4.71
N GLN A 466 5.76 6.99 -5.08
CA GLN A 466 5.03 6.14 -4.13
C GLN A 466 5.85 4.91 -3.66
N GLU A 467 5.16 3.89 -3.14
CA GLU A 467 5.70 2.58 -2.81
C GLU A 467 6.59 2.05 -3.96
N GLY A 468 7.83 1.64 -3.60
CA GLY A 468 8.89 1.27 -4.54
C GLY A 468 9.90 2.38 -4.86
N CYS A 469 9.65 3.64 -4.48
CA CYS A 469 10.69 4.68 -4.46
C CYS A 469 11.56 4.58 -3.21
N VAL A 470 12.86 4.33 -3.39
CA VAL A 470 13.84 4.27 -2.31
C VAL A 470 14.62 5.58 -2.32
N ARG A 471 14.31 6.47 -1.36
CA ARG A 471 14.87 7.82 -1.31
C ARG A 471 16.26 7.82 -0.68
N ALA A 472 17.17 8.60 -1.25
CA ALA A 472 18.50 8.83 -0.70
C ALA A 472 18.41 9.43 0.71
N LYS A 473 19.22 8.93 1.66
CA LYS A 473 19.25 9.49 3.03
C LYS A 473 20.12 10.74 3.09
N THR A 474 21.16 10.80 2.25
CA THR A 474 22.15 11.89 2.21
C THR A 474 22.33 12.46 0.79
N ASP A 475 22.92 13.66 0.66
CA ASP A 475 23.21 14.28 -0.64
C ASP A 475 24.24 13.53 -1.49
N LYS A 476 24.95 12.56 -0.89
CA LYS A 476 25.98 11.76 -1.56
C LYS A 476 25.41 10.48 -2.17
N GLU A 477 24.25 10.06 -1.72
CA GLU A 477 23.55 8.88 -2.20
C GLU A 477 22.63 9.24 -3.37
N GLN A 478 22.29 8.25 -4.18
CA GLN A 478 21.29 8.40 -5.23
C GLN A 478 19.99 7.73 -4.83
N ASP A 479 18.89 8.25 -5.34
CA ASP A 479 17.59 7.57 -5.22
C ASP A 479 17.63 6.24 -6.00
N GLU A 480 16.94 5.22 -5.49
CA GLU A 480 16.84 3.88 -6.05
C GLU A 480 15.36 3.50 -6.30
N GLY A 481 15.13 2.31 -6.86
CA GLY A 481 13.80 1.82 -7.19
C GLY A 481 13.11 2.68 -8.26
N PHE A 482 11.86 3.07 -8.03
CA PHE A 482 11.02 3.78 -9.01
C PHE A 482 11.34 5.27 -9.17
N CYS A 483 12.06 5.87 -8.21
CA CYS A 483 12.49 7.27 -8.28
C CYS A 483 13.97 7.43 -8.64
N LYS A 484 14.62 6.36 -9.12
CA LYS A 484 16.01 6.42 -9.56
C LYS A 484 16.21 7.45 -10.68
N PRO A 485 17.38 8.10 -10.76
CA PRO A 485 17.64 9.15 -11.74
C PRO A 485 17.35 8.75 -13.19
N SER A 486 17.62 7.51 -13.57
CA SER A 486 17.39 7.02 -14.94
C SER A 486 15.93 6.91 -15.35
N ILE A 487 14.98 6.88 -14.39
CA ILE A 487 13.54 6.95 -14.68
C ILE A 487 13.08 8.40 -14.62
N VAL A 488 13.43 9.11 -13.53
CA VAL A 488 12.92 10.46 -13.29
C VAL A 488 13.36 11.45 -14.37
N SER A 489 14.56 11.28 -14.93
CA SER A 489 15.08 12.14 -16.00
C SER A 489 14.21 12.17 -17.26
N HIS A 490 13.33 11.19 -17.47
CA HIS A 490 12.40 11.18 -18.61
C HIS A 490 11.30 12.25 -18.52
N PHE A 491 10.96 12.71 -17.32
CA PHE A 491 9.84 13.66 -17.13
C PHE A 491 10.13 14.82 -16.18
N PHE A 492 11.19 14.73 -15.37
CA PHE A 492 11.53 15.77 -14.39
C PHE A 492 13.05 16.00 -14.34
N ASN A 493 13.46 17.27 -14.31
CA ASN A 493 14.86 17.65 -14.18
C ASN A 493 15.08 18.51 -12.92
N TYR A 494 15.81 17.95 -11.96
CA TYR A 494 16.14 18.59 -10.69
C TYR A 494 17.07 19.79 -10.79
N GLU A 495 17.77 19.99 -11.92
CA GLU A 495 18.77 21.06 -12.06
C GLU A 495 18.16 22.40 -12.49
N ILE A 496 16.91 22.39 -12.96
CA ILE A 496 16.22 23.59 -13.43
C ILE A 496 16.12 24.61 -12.29
N LYS A 497 16.54 25.85 -12.58
CA LYS A 497 16.42 27.00 -11.69
C LYS A 497 15.20 27.87 -12.05
N PRO A 498 14.68 28.68 -11.11
CA PRO A 498 13.58 29.60 -11.39
C PRO A 498 13.83 30.51 -12.61
N GLU A 499 15.07 30.96 -12.79
CA GLU A 499 15.47 31.86 -13.87
C GLU A 499 15.41 31.20 -15.25
N ASP A 500 15.76 29.91 -15.33
CA ASP A 500 15.81 29.15 -16.59
C ASP A 500 14.42 29.03 -17.24
N LYS A 501 13.35 29.14 -16.42
CA LYS A 501 11.96 29.01 -16.87
C LYS A 501 11.16 30.30 -16.75
N LYS A 502 11.81 31.46 -16.65
CA LYS A 502 11.15 32.77 -16.49
C LYS A 502 10.11 33.12 -17.58
N ASP A 503 10.24 32.54 -18.77
CA ASP A 503 9.32 32.75 -19.90
C ASP A 503 8.25 31.63 -20.02
N GLN A 504 8.32 30.59 -19.17
CA GLN A 504 7.33 29.52 -19.19
C GLN A 504 5.99 29.96 -18.60
N PRO A 505 4.86 29.46 -19.12
CA PRO A 505 3.54 29.67 -18.52
C PRO A 505 3.50 29.24 -17.05
N GLU A 506 2.82 30.03 -16.21
CA GLU A 506 2.75 29.81 -14.77
C GLU A 506 2.27 28.40 -14.40
N TYR A 507 1.25 27.89 -15.12
CA TYR A 507 0.71 26.55 -14.86
C TYR A 507 1.75 25.44 -14.98
N LYS A 508 2.74 25.56 -15.90
CA LYS A 508 3.79 24.54 -16.05
C LYS A 508 4.72 24.53 -14.83
N ARG A 509 5.07 25.71 -14.31
CA ARG A 509 5.88 25.83 -13.08
C ARG A 509 5.14 25.23 -11.89
N THR A 510 3.85 25.52 -11.75
CA THR A 510 3.01 24.91 -10.71
C THR A 510 2.98 23.38 -10.81
N VAL A 511 2.85 22.81 -12.02
CA VAL A 511 2.88 21.37 -12.22
C VAL A 511 4.23 20.77 -11.82
N TYR A 512 5.35 21.39 -12.19
CA TYR A 512 6.67 20.90 -11.79
C TYR A 512 6.91 21.00 -10.27
N MET A 513 6.46 22.07 -9.61
CA MET A 513 6.52 22.15 -8.14
C MET A 513 5.68 21.03 -7.49
N LYS A 514 4.48 20.75 -8.00
CA LYS A 514 3.67 19.61 -7.54
C LYS A 514 4.34 18.26 -7.79
N ALA A 515 4.93 18.07 -8.98
CA ALA A 515 5.65 16.85 -9.33
C ALA A 515 6.84 16.61 -8.39
N ALA A 516 7.60 17.66 -8.08
CA ALA A 516 8.65 17.60 -7.06
C ALA A 516 8.10 17.21 -5.69
N GLY A 517 6.98 17.80 -5.25
CA GLY A 517 6.31 17.40 -4.01
C GLY A 517 5.81 15.96 -4.02
N ASN A 518 5.35 15.44 -5.15
CA ASN A 518 4.92 14.03 -5.28
C ASN A 518 6.11 13.05 -5.24
N LEU A 519 7.22 13.40 -5.90
CA LEU A 519 8.46 12.63 -5.85
C LEU A 519 9.03 12.60 -4.43
N ALA A 520 9.03 13.75 -3.75
CA ALA A 520 9.53 13.90 -2.38
C ALA A 520 10.94 13.32 -2.17
N THR A 521 11.77 13.33 -3.21
CA THR A 521 13.19 12.94 -3.15
C THR A 521 14.02 14.09 -2.61
N ARG A 522 15.27 13.81 -2.22
CA ARG A 522 16.18 14.84 -1.75
C ARG A 522 16.48 15.89 -2.83
N GLY A 523 16.64 15.46 -4.09
CA GLY A 523 16.75 16.35 -5.25
C GLY A 523 15.50 17.22 -5.46
N ALA A 524 14.30 16.67 -5.23
CA ALA A 524 13.05 17.43 -5.27
C ALA A 524 12.98 18.49 -4.17
N VAL A 525 13.47 18.19 -2.97
CA VAL A 525 13.54 19.15 -1.86
C VAL A 525 14.40 20.36 -2.23
N HIS A 526 15.62 20.13 -2.76
CA HIS A 526 16.47 21.23 -3.23
C HIS A 526 15.89 21.98 -4.42
N TYR A 527 15.11 21.32 -5.28
CA TYR A 527 14.36 22.00 -6.34
C TYR A 527 13.34 22.99 -5.75
N LEU A 528 12.57 22.56 -4.75
CA LEU A 528 11.56 23.39 -4.09
C LEU A 528 12.18 24.51 -3.24
N GLU A 529 13.31 24.23 -2.57
CA GLU A 529 14.07 25.19 -1.77
C GLU A 529 14.40 26.47 -2.55
N ARG A 530 14.83 26.33 -3.81
CA ARG A 530 15.17 27.47 -4.68
C ARG A 530 14.00 28.43 -4.92
N TYR A 531 12.76 27.94 -4.83
CA TYR A 531 11.58 28.79 -4.91
C TYR A 531 11.16 29.30 -3.53
N ALA A 532 11.18 28.46 -2.49
CA ALA A 532 10.73 28.85 -1.15
C ALA A 532 11.61 29.95 -0.53
N SER A 533 12.93 29.84 -0.71
CA SER A 533 13.92 30.72 -0.06
C SER A 533 14.25 31.98 -0.86
N ASP A 534 13.91 32.06 -2.16
CA ASP A 534 14.19 33.25 -2.98
C ASP A 534 13.14 34.34 -2.76
N THR A 535 13.52 35.39 -2.03
CA THR A 535 12.67 36.56 -1.74
C THR A 535 12.32 37.39 -2.98
N ASN A 536 13.00 37.17 -4.12
CA ASN A 536 12.65 37.82 -5.39
C ASN A 536 11.50 37.12 -6.11
N GLN A 537 11.14 35.89 -5.72
CA GLN A 537 9.98 35.23 -6.28
C GLN A 537 8.68 35.83 -5.71
N PRO A 538 7.61 35.88 -6.54
CA PRO A 538 6.28 36.21 -6.04
C PRO A 538 5.84 35.28 -4.92
N GLU A 539 5.10 35.83 -3.96
CA GLU A 539 4.66 35.11 -2.76
C GLU A 539 3.91 33.81 -3.08
N HIS A 540 3.01 33.82 -4.09
CA HIS A 540 2.26 32.63 -4.54
C HIS A 540 3.15 31.48 -5.04
N ARG A 541 4.35 31.77 -5.57
CA ARG A 541 5.30 30.72 -5.97
C ARG A 541 6.05 30.17 -4.78
N ARG A 542 6.48 31.05 -3.87
CA ARG A 542 7.15 30.68 -2.62
C ARG A 542 6.22 29.79 -1.78
N SER A 543 4.95 30.17 -1.65
CA SER A 543 3.94 29.36 -0.95
C SER A 543 3.67 28.04 -1.65
N ALA A 544 3.52 28.02 -2.98
CA ALA A 544 3.34 26.78 -3.73
C ALA A 544 4.49 25.79 -3.51
N ALA A 545 5.73 26.30 -3.42
CA ALA A 545 6.90 25.48 -3.10
C ALA A 545 6.88 24.96 -1.66
N LEU A 546 6.55 25.81 -0.68
CA LEU A 546 6.40 25.39 0.73
C LEU A 546 5.30 24.34 0.89
N TRP A 547 4.16 24.48 0.22
CA TRP A 547 3.07 23.51 0.29
C TRP A 547 3.42 22.18 -0.39
N ALA A 548 4.19 22.21 -1.48
CA ALA A 548 4.72 21.00 -2.09
C ALA A 548 5.72 20.27 -1.18
N LEU A 549 6.53 21.02 -0.43
CA LEU A 549 7.55 20.49 0.49
C LEU A 549 6.96 19.67 1.64
N VAL A 550 5.70 19.92 2.01
CA VAL A 550 5.00 19.20 3.10
C VAL A 550 5.01 17.68 2.91
N ARG A 551 4.98 17.20 1.65
CA ARG A 551 5.01 15.76 1.35
C ARG A 551 6.38 15.14 1.61
N ALA A 552 7.46 15.91 1.50
CA ALA A 552 8.83 15.46 1.79
C ALA A 552 9.17 15.51 3.28
N ALA A 553 8.42 16.26 4.09
CA ALA A 553 8.69 16.44 5.52
C ALA A 553 8.84 15.14 6.33
N PRO A 554 8.02 14.08 6.11
CA PRO A 554 8.21 12.80 6.80
C PRO A 554 9.43 12.00 6.32
N HIS A 555 9.88 12.22 5.07
CA HIS A 555 10.98 11.47 4.46
C HIS A 555 12.35 12.12 4.70
N HIS A 556 12.39 13.45 4.79
CA HIS A 556 13.60 14.25 4.96
C HIS A 556 13.43 15.31 6.06
N PRO A 557 13.15 14.91 7.32
CA PRO A 557 12.74 15.84 8.37
C PRO A 557 13.78 16.93 8.67
N GLU A 558 15.07 16.59 8.70
CA GLU A 558 16.15 17.54 8.97
C GLU A 558 16.27 18.58 7.85
N LEU A 559 16.39 18.13 6.60
CA LEU A 559 16.52 19.03 5.45
C LEU A 559 15.31 19.97 5.31
N VAL A 560 14.09 19.46 5.53
CA VAL A 560 12.89 20.30 5.47
C VAL A 560 12.85 21.33 6.61
N ARG A 561 13.33 20.97 7.82
CA ARG A 561 13.46 21.94 8.93
C ARG A 561 14.46 23.04 8.62
N ASP A 562 15.59 22.71 7.99
CA ASP A 562 16.62 23.68 7.62
C ASP A 562 16.10 24.76 6.66
N ILE A 563 15.17 24.38 5.78
CA ILE A 563 14.51 25.30 4.84
C ILE A 563 13.37 26.09 5.52
N ALA A 564 12.51 25.40 6.28
CA ALA A 564 11.28 25.99 6.80
C ALA A 564 11.49 26.87 8.06
N LEU A 565 12.42 26.51 8.95
CA LEU A 565 12.63 27.25 10.20
C LEU A 565 13.10 28.70 9.97
N PRO A 566 14.03 29.00 9.05
CA PRO A 566 14.40 30.38 8.72
C PRO A 566 13.20 31.22 8.28
N VAL A 567 12.34 30.69 7.40
CA VAL A 567 11.12 31.38 6.94
C VAL A 567 10.15 31.61 8.10
N TYR A 568 9.90 30.58 8.92
CA TYR A 568 9.02 30.68 10.09
C TYR A 568 9.48 31.74 11.11
N LYS A 569 10.80 31.82 11.38
CA LYS A 569 11.39 32.76 12.35
C LYS A 569 11.48 34.20 11.84
N ASN A 570 11.50 34.39 10.52
CA ASN A 570 11.68 35.72 9.94
C ASN A 570 10.40 36.56 10.08
N LYS A 571 10.41 37.53 11.02
CA LYS A 571 9.28 38.43 11.28
C LYS A 571 8.98 39.41 10.14
N SER A 572 9.88 39.55 9.16
CA SER A 572 9.61 40.37 7.96
C SER A 572 8.80 39.64 6.90
N GLU A 573 8.66 38.31 6.99
CA GLU A 573 7.84 37.51 6.08
C GLU A 573 6.35 37.65 6.42
N THR A 574 5.50 37.47 5.41
CA THR A 574 4.03 37.50 5.59
C THR A 574 3.57 36.39 6.52
N ALA A 575 2.43 36.60 7.18
CA ALA A 575 1.85 35.56 8.04
C ALA A 575 1.59 34.27 7.26
N TYR A 576 1.21 34.39 5.98
CA TYR A 576 0.90 33.29 5.09
C TYR A 576 2.12 32.37 4.85
N LEU A 577 3.27 32.92 4.46
CA LEU A 577 4.49 32.14 4.26
C LEU A 577 4.98 31.50 5.57
N ARG A 578 4.89 32.23 6.68
CA ARG A 578 5.27 31.73 8.00
C ARG A 578 4.36 30.59 8.47
N ILE A 579 3.06 30.62 8.14
CA ILE A 579 2.11 29.52 8.39
C ILE A 579 2.47 28.30 7.54
N ALA A 580 2.73 28.47 6.23
CA ALA A 580 3.14 27.37 5.36
C ALA A 580 4.46 26.72 5.84
N ALA A 581 5.42 27.53 6.30
CA ALA A 581 6.65 27.06 6.90
C ALA A 581 6.41 26.32 8.24
N PHE A 582 5.53 26.83 9.10
CA PHE A 582 5.13 26.14 10.33
C PHE A 582 4.51 24.77 10.06
N VAL A 583 3.65 24.64 9.04
CA VAL A 583 3.07 23.33 8.67
C VAL A 583 4.14 22.35 8.22
N ASN A 584 5.15 22.78 7.47
CA ASN A 584 6.30 21.93 7.13
C ASN A 584 7.00 21.42 8.38
N VAL A 585 7.38 22.31 9.30
CA VAL A 585 8.03 21.94 10.58
C VAL A 585 7.16 20.96 11.36
N LEU A 586 5.86 21.21 11.48
CA LEU A 586 4.94 20.32 12.19
C LEU A 586 4.86 18.92 11.57
N LYS A 587 4.98 18.81 10.25
CA LYS A 587 4.92 17.55 9.51
C LYS A 587 6.20 16.72 9.55
N THR A 588 7.30 17.30 10.03
CA THR A 588 8.54 16.58 10.32
C THR A 588 8.52 15.84 11.67
N ASN A 589 7.37 15.78 12.36
CA ASN A 589 7.22 15.23 13.72
C ASN A 589 8.28 15.80 14.70
N PRO A 590 8.20 17.11 15.02
CA PRO A 590 9.21 17.77 15.84
C PRO A 590 9.19 17.26 17.29
N ASP A 591 10.39 17.17 17.87
CA ASP A 591 10.56 16.83 19.29
C ASP A 591 10.03 17.93 20.23
N LEU A 592 10.03 17.59 21.53
CA LEU A 592 9.54 18.49 22.57
C LEU A 592 10.33 19.81 22.66
N TYR A 593 11.65 19.83 22.43
CA TYR A 593 12.43 21.06 22.60
C TYR A 593 12.06 22.07 21.52
N LEU A 594 11.88 21.62 20.28
CA LEU A 594 11.49 22.49 19.17
C LEU A 594 10.04 22.97 19.34
N LEU A 595 9.14 22.11 19.80
CA LEU A 595 7.77 22.48 20.12
C LEU A 595 7.69 23.51 21.26
N LYS A 596 8.50 23.37 22.32
CA LYS A 596 8.62 24.36 23.39
C LYS A 596 9.18 25.69 22.88
N TYR A 597 10.20 25.64 22.02
CA TYR A 597 10.74 26.84 21.38
C TYR A 597 9.63 27.58 20.60
N ILE A 598 8.86 26.87 19.77
CA ILE A 598 7.72 27.45 19.03
C ILE A 598 6.69 28.03 20.00
N GLY A 599 6.31 27.25 21.03
CA GLY A 599 5.31 27.65 22.01
C GLY A 599 5.69 28.86 22.85
N HIS A 600 6.98 29.05 23.14
CA HIS A 600 7.47 30.23 23.84
C HIS A 600 7.50 31.46 22.93
N ASN A 601 8.10 31.34 21.75
CA ASN A 601 8.29 32.49 20.85
C ASN A 601 6.98 33.03 20.27
N ILE A 602 5.93 32.20 20.16
CA ILE A 602 4.65 32.65 19.60
C ILE A 602 3.93 33.65 20.51
N ILE A 603 4.24 33.68 21.82
CA ILE A 603 3.66 34.61 22.80
C ILE A 603 3.92 36.06 22.36
N ASP A 604 5.17 36.35 21.98
CA ASP A 604 5.65 37.69 21.61
C ASP A 604 5.75 37.90 20.09
N ASP A 605 5.07 37.05 19.29
CA ASP A 605 5.10 37.18 17.83
C ASP A 605 4.26 38.39 17.36
N PRO A 606 4.75 39.24 16.45
CA PRO A 606 3.98 40.40 16.00
C PRO A 606 2.70 40.03 15.22
N SER A 607 2.64 38.83 14.60
CA SER A 607 1.50 38.45 13.75
C SER A 607 0.40 37.74 14.55
N ASP A 608 -0.77 38.37 14.68
CA ASP A 608 -1.97 37.74 15.25
C ASP A 608 -2.45 36.55 14.42
N GLN A 609 -2.28 36.61 13.10
CA GLN A 609 -2.66 35.54 12.18
C GLN A 609 -1.84 34.28 12.42
N LEU A 610 -0.51 34.41 12.51
CA LEU A 610 0.37 33.29 12.81
C LEU A 610 0.11 32.74 14.22
N ALA A 611 0.00 33.62 15.23
CA ALA A 611 -0.23 33.21 16.60
C ALA A 611 -1.55 32.45 16.77
N SER A 612 -2.62 32.91 16.11
CA SER A 612 -3.90 32.22 16.09
C SER A 612 -3.81 30.85 15.41
N TYR A 613 -3.09 30.74 14.29
CA TYR A 613 -2.95 29.47 13.56
C TYR A 613 -2.16 28.44 14.37
N VAL A 614 -1.01 28.83 14.93
CA VAL A 614 -0.14 27.94 15.73
C VAL A 614 -0.86 27.46 16.99
N THR A 615 -1.50 28.39 17.71
CA THR A 615 -2.17 28.05 18.98
C THR A 615 -3.39 27.18 18.76
N SER A 616 -4.19 27.44 17.72
CA SER A 616 -5.31 26.57 17.33
C SER A 616 -4.84 25.18 16.90
N ALA A 617 -3.78 25.08 16.08
CA ALA A 617 -3.19 23.81 15.67
C ALA A 617 -2.76 22.95 16.87
N PHE A 618 -1.98 23.52 17.80
CA PHE A 618 -1.50 22.78 18.98
C PHE A 618 -2.65 22.37 19.91
N ARG A 619 -3.62 23.27 20.15
CA ARG A 619 -4.81 22.98 20.96
C ARG A 619 -5.70 21.90 20.34
N SER A 620 -5.74 21.82 19.02
CA SER A 620 -6.46 20.77 18.28
C SER A 620 -5.72 19.43 18.31
N LEU A 621 -4.39 19.43 18.11
CA LEU A 621 -3.58 18.23 18.11
C LEU A 621 -3.46 17.56 19.48
N VAL A 622 -3.30 18.34 20.55
CA VAL A 622 -3.21 17.79 21.93
C VAL A 622 -4.47 17.03 22.36
N LYS A 623 -5.63 17.37 21.77
CA LYS A 623 -6.92 16.72 22.00
C LYS A 623 -7.21 15.58 21.02
N SER A 624 -6.34 15.36 20.05
CA SER A 624 -6.59 14.40 18.98
C SER A 624 -6.57 12.97 19.51
N LYS A 625 -7.53 12.16 19.06
CA LYS A 625 -7.56 10.72 19.31
C LYS A 625 -7.07 9.88 18.13
N TYR A 626 -6.69 10.53 17.02
CA TYR A 626 -6.23 9.85 15.82
C TYR A 626 -4.86 9.19 16.07
N PRO A 627 -4.64 7.90 15.74
CA PRO A 627 -3.43 7.17 16.12
C PRO A 627 -2.12 7.84 15.70
N CYS A 628 -2.02 8.37 14.49
CA CYS A 628 -0.80 9.02 14.00
C CYS A 628 -0.42 10.32 14.73
N HIS A 629 -1.26 10.85 15.63
CA HIS A 629 -0.96 12.09 16.36
C HIS A 629 -0.52 11.83 17.80
N GLN A 630 -0.48 10.56 18.25
CA GLN A 630 -0.30 10.26 19.65
C GLN A 630 1.02 10.81 20.22
N GLU A 631 2.14 10.59 19.54
CA GLU A 631 3.45 11.11 19.97
C GLU A 631 3.46 12.64 20.04
N LEU A 632 3.05 13.30 18.95
CA LEU A 632 2.97 14.75 18.89
C LEU A 632 2.03 15.32 19.97
N ALA A 633 0.89 14.68 20.22
CA ALA A 633 -0.05 15.06 21.27
C ALA A 633 0.58 14.93 22.67
N GLN A 634 1.40 13.89 22.93
CA GLN A 634 2.12 13.73 24.19
C GLN A 634 3.09 14.89 24.42
N HIS A 635 3.88 15.28 23.42
CA HIS A 635 4.75 16.46 23.54
C HIS A 635 3.96 17.74 23.79
N LEU A 636 2.87 17.96 23.05
CA LEU A 636 2.07 19.18 23.15
C LEU A 636 1.38 19.36 24.51
N ARG A 637 1.17 18.30 25.29
CA ARG A 637 0.66 18.40 26.68
C ARG A 637 1.55 19.24 27.59
N TYR A 638 2.85 19.34 27.28
CA TYR A 638 3.80 20.15 28.04
C TYR A 638 4.01 21.55 27.46
N VAL A 639 3.42 21.85 26.31
CA VAL A 639 3.58 23.13 25.59
C VAL A 639 2.32 23.98 25.69
N VAL A 640 1.14 23.39 25.44
CA VAL A 640 -0.14 24.10 25.44
C VAL A 640 -0.43 24.83 26.77
N PRO A 641 -0.14 24.28 27.95
CA PRO A 641 -0.38 24.97 29.23
C PRO A 641 0.42 26.28 29.41
N MET A 642 1.49 26.49 28.64
CA MET A 642 2.26 27.75 28.67
C MET A 642 1.42 28.97 28.24
N TRP A 643 0.24 28.73 27.66
CA TRP A 643 -0.64 29.75 27.11
C TRP A 643 -1.87 30.04 27.97
N ASP A 644 -2.07 29.33 29.07
CA ASP A 644 -3.29 29.42 29.88
C ASP A 644 -3.46 30.83 30.50
N ASP A 645 -2.35 31.46 30.91
CA ASP A 645 -2.34 32.81 31.50
C ASP A 645 -2.02 33.92 30.48
N VAL A 646 -1.91 33.60 29.19
CA VAL A 646 -1.58 34.58 28.15
C VAL A 646 -2.86 35.24 27.62
N TYR A 647 -3.10 36.50 28.01
CA TYR A 647 -4.33 37.25 27.67
C TYR A 647 -4.66 37.29 26.17
N ARG A 648 -3.65 37.35 25.28
CA ARG A 648 -3.86 37.34 23.82
C ARG A 648 -4.48 36.03 23.33
N PHE A 649 -4.22 34.92 24.02
CA PHE A 649 -4.66 33.58 23.64
C PHE A 649 -5.91 33.10 24.39
N SER A 650 -6.41 33.89 25.35
CA SER A 650 -7.63 33.60 26.11
C SER A 650 -8.91 33.98 25.36
N LYS A 651 -8.80 34.85 24.34
CA LYS A 651 -9.94 35.25 23.51
C LYS A 651 -10.35 34.12 22.57
N PRO A 652 -11.67 33.91 22.35
CA PRO A 652 -12.13 32.94 21.37
C PRO A 652 -11.64 33.32 19.96
N LEU A 653 -11.50 32.31 19.12
CA LEU A 653 -11.21 32.51 17.69
C LEU A 653 -12.40 33.22 17.04
N ASP A 654 -12.11 34.26 16.27
CA ASP A 654 -13.10 34.95 15.45
C ASP A 654 -12.88 34.61 13.96
N TYR A 655 -13.85 34.93 13.10
CA TYR A 655 -13.81 34.63 11.67
C TYR A 655 -12.74 35.42 10.89
N THR A 656 -12.09 36.41 11.52
CA THR A 656 -11.06 37.25 10.91
C THR A 656 -9.65 36.72 11.16
N LYS A 657 -9.50 35.66 11.97
CA LYS A 657 -8.22 35.05 12.30
C LYS A 657 -7.98 33.73 11.57
N SER A 658 -6.73 33.48 11.22
CA SER A 658 -6.24 32.22 10.67
C SER A 658 -6.28 31.15 11.76
N HIS A 659 -6.83 29.99 11.45
CA HIS A 659 -6.96 28.90 12.40
C HIS A 659 -7.13 27.55 11.71
N VAL A 660 -6.87 26.49 12.47
CA VAL A 660 -7.18 25.12 12.07
C VAL A 660 -7.95 24.43 13.19
N HIS A 661 -8.99 23.70 12.78
CA HIS A 661 -9.79 22.85 13.64
C HIS A 661 -9.61 21.40 13.23
N LEU A 662 -9.34 20.55 14.21
CA LEU A 662 -9.26 19.10 14.06
C LEU A 662 -10.41 18.45 14.82
N SER A 663 -11.24 17.71 14.12
CA SER A 663 -12.14 16.72 14.70
C SER A 663 -11.55 15.33 14.46
N SER A 664 -11.40 14.52 15.51
CA SER A 664 -10.89 13.16 15.36
C SER A 664 -11.48 12.18 16.34
N GLY A 665 -11.47 10.91 15.94
CA GLY A 665 -11.90 9.77 16.73
C GLY A 665 -11.06 8.53 16.38
N TYR A 666 -11.03 7.60 17.32
CA TYR A 666 -10.45 6.28 17.14
C TYR A 666 -11.22 5.31 18.01
N ASP A 667 -11.61 4.18 17.42
CA ASP A 667 -12.23 3.06 18.11
C ASP A 667 -11.24 1.89 18.15
N PRO A 668 -10.63 1.60 19.31
CA PRO A 668 -9.68 0.51 19.46
C PRO A 668 -10.27 -0.87 19.15
N LYS A 669 -11.59 -1.07 19.30
CA LYS A 669 -12.22 -2.37 19.01
C LYS A 669 -12.17 -2.67 17.52
N TYR A 670 -12.44 -1.67 16.69
CA TYR A 670 -12.48 -1.79 15.22
C TYR A 670 -11.16 -1.44 14.56
N ASP A 671 -10.14 -1.08 15.35
CA ASP A 671 -8.90 -0.46 14.88
C ASP A 671 -9.17 0.61 13.80
N TYR A 672 -10.20 1.42 14.00
CA TYR A 672 -10.68 2.37 13.00
C TYR A 672 -10.67 3.77 13.57
N GLY A 673 -10.06 4.70 12.85
CA GLY A 673 -9.96 6.10 13.24
C GLY A 673 -10.23 7.05 12.10
N GLY A 674 -10.72 8.24 12.43
CA GLY A 674 -10.98 9.30 11.49
C GLY A 674 -10.40 10.62 11.99
N ALA A 675 -9.89 11.45 11.09
CA ALA A 675 -9.44 12.80 11.38
C ALA A 675 -9.85 13.75 10.25
N THR A 676 -10.66 14.74 10.58
CA THR A 676 -11.07 15.81 9.68
C THR A 676 -10.45 17.12 10.14
N TYR A 677 -9.65 17.70 9.26
CA TYR A 677 -9.06 19.02 9.42
C TYR A 677 -9.86 20.02 8.61
N PHE A 678 -10.22 21.13 9.25
CA PHE A 678 -10.74 22.31 8.61
C PHE A 678 -9.80 23.48 8.91
N GLY A 679 -9.16 24.03 7.88
CA GLY A 679 -8.22 25.13 8.03
C GLY A 679 -8.65 26.35 7.21
N ILE A 680 -8.49 27.52 7.80
CA ILE A 680 -8.62 28.81 7.11
C ILE A 680 -7.35 29.61 7.37
N VAL A 681 -6.71 30.09 6.31
CA VAL A 681 -5.63 31.08 6.41
C VAL A 681 -6.13 32.38 5.83
N ARG A 682 -6.09 33.44 6.61
CA ARG A 682 -6.61 34.76 6.24
C ARG A 682 -5.56 35.52 5.44
N ALA A 683 -6.03 36.33 4.50
CA ALA A 683 -5.18 37.28 3.81
C ALA A 683 -4.97 38.52 4.71
N ASP A 684 -3.78 39.12 4.64
CA ASP A 684 -3.47 40.35 5.38
C ASP A 684 -4.13 41.59 4.74
N ASP A 685 -4.52 41.47 3.47
CA ASP A 685 -4.98 42.55 2.62
C ASP A 685 -6.43 42.37 2.12
N SER A 686 -7.07 41.22 2.35
CA SER A 686 -8.40 40.88 1.83
C SER A 686 -9.39 40.42 2.91
N TYR A 687 -10.68 40.68 2.67
CA TYR A 687 -11.76 40.10 3.47
C TYR A 687 -12.05 38.64 3.10
N LEU A 688 -11.60 38.19 1.93
CA LEU A 688 -11.57 36.76 1.61
C LEU A 688 -10.37 36.10 2.32
N PRO A 689 -10.52 34.85 2.78
CA PRO A 689 -9.36 34.10 3.25
C PRO A 689 -8.37 33.90 2.10
N ARG A 690 -7.08 33.72 2.36
CA ARG A 690 -6.09 33.33 1.35
C ARG A 690 -6.27 31.86 0.95
N ASP A 691 -6.40 31.00 1.97
CA ASP A 691 -6.63 29.56 1.82
C ASP A 691 -7.81 29.07 2.68
N VAL A 692 -8.55 28.09 2.14
CA VAL A 692 -9.49 27.25 2.88
C VAL A 692 -9.25 25.80 2.49
N PHE A 693 -9.02 24.92 3.45
CA PHE A 693 -8.83 23.51 3.16
C PHE A 693 -9.62 22.59 4.10
N VAL A 694 -10.08 21.48 3.53
CA VAL A 694 -10.64 20.34 4.23
C VAL A 694 -9.79 19.12 3.90
N LEU A 695 -9.27 18.47 4.94
CA LEU A 695 -8.49 17.24 4.79
C LEU A 695 -9.15 16.16 5.66
N VAL A 696 -9.60 15.09 5.02
CA VAL A 696 -10.19 13.91 5.66
C VAL A 696 -9.19 12.77 5.59
N LYS A 697 -8.91 12.18 6.74
CA LYS A 697 -8.05 11.02 6.89
C LYS A 697 -8.77 9.90 7.60
N ASP A 698 -8.54 8.68 7.13
CA ASP A 698 -8.98 7.46 7.78
C ASP A 698 -7.75 6.69 8.27
N TYR A 699 -7.93 5.89 9.31
CA TYR A 699 -6.94 4.98 9.84
C TYR A 699 -7.60 3.63 10.01
N PHE A 700 -7.02 2.58 9.41
CA PHE A 700 -7.43 1.21 9.64
C PHE A 700 -6.31 0.26 9.25
N SER A 701 -6.28 -0.92 9.88
CA SER A 701 -5.29 -1.96 9.59
C SER A 701 -3.84 -1.45 9.73
N GLY A 702 -3.57 -0.61 10.74
CA GLY A 702 -2.24 -0.02 10.97
C GLY A 702 -1.88 1.19 10.08
N HIS A 703 -2.70 1.51 9.09
CA HIS A 703 -2.34 2.46 8.03
C HIS A 703 -3.23 3.71 8.04
N SER A 704 -2.60 4.86 7.78
CA SER A 704 -3.25 6.16 7.60
C SER A 704 -3.46 6.47 6.12
N PHE A 705 -4.70 6.69 5.73
CA PHE A 705 -5.11 7.04 4.38
C PHE A 705 -5.58 8.48 4.33
N THR A 706 -5.26 9.18 3.24
CA THR A 706 -5.88 10.46 2.92
C THR A 706 -7.07 10.21 2.00
N THR A 707 -8.27 10.33 2.53
CA THR A 707 -9.51 9.94 1.85
C THR A 707 -10.01 11.05 0.94
N ALA A 708 -10.00 12.28 1.43
CA ALA A 708 -10.38 13.45 0.65
C ALA A 708 -9.53 14.66 1.05
N THR A 709 -9.16 15.46 0.05
CA THR A 709 -8.57 16.78 0.26
C THR A 709 -9.26 17.76 -0.67
N LEU A 710 -9.84 18.81 -0.10
CA LEU A 710 -10.36 19.95 -0.82
C LEU A 710 -9.52 21.15 -0.42
N TRP A 711 -8.98 21.88 -1.39
CA TRP A 711 -8.10 23.01 -1.11
C TRP A 711 -8.43 24.16 -2.03
N PHE A 712 -8.92 25.26 -1.47
CA PHE A 712 -9.16 26.47 -2.20
C PHE A 712 -8.12 27.53 -1.82
N GLU A 713 -7.40 28.05 -2.82
CA GLU A 713 -6.43 29.14 -2.70
C GLU A 713 -6.87 30.29 -3.62
N ASN A 714 -6.78 31.54 -3.15
CA ASN A 714 -7.10 32.70 -3.97
C ASN A 714 -6.17 33.90 -3.78
N TRP A 715 -5.96 34.62 -4.87
CA TRP A 715 -5.22 35.87 -4.94
C TRP A 715 -6.01 36.86 -5.79
N GLY A 716 -6.21 38.07 -5.26
CA GLY A 716 -6.91 39.15 -5.96
C GLY A 716 -8.39 38.90 -6.33
N MET A 717 -9.01 37.79 -5.90
CA MET A 717 -10.40 37.47 -6.24
C MET A 717 -11.42 38.43 -5.62
N ASP A 718 -11.04 39.09 -4.53
CA ASP A 718 -11.79 40.19 -3.94
C ASP A 718 -11.96 41.37 -4.90
N LYS A 719 -11.08 41.56 -5.89
CA LYS A 719 -11.27 42.52 -6.98
C LYS A 719 -12.55 42.25 -7.77
N LEU A 720 -12.81 40.98 -8.10
CA LEU A 720 -14.00 40.58 -8.86
C LEU A 720 -15.26 40.79 -8.03
N LEU A 721 -15.25 40.37 -6.76
CA LEU A 721 -16.37 40.61 -5.85
C LEU A 721 -16.61 42.10 -5.63
N ASN A 722 -15.56 42.91 -5.44
CA ASN A 722 -15.70 44.35 -5.27
C ASN A 722 -16.24 45.01 -6.55
N HIS A 723 -15.93 44.50 -7.73
CA HIS A 723 -16.53 45.00 -8.98
C HIS A 723 -18.04 44.70 -9.06
N VAL A 724 -18.48 43.53 -8.60
CA VAL A 724 -19.89 43.10 -8.69
C VAL A 724 -20.75 43.65 -7.55
N VAL A 725 -20.20 43.73 -6.32
CA VAL A 725 -20.96 44.03 -5.10
C VAL A 725 -20.26 44.97 -4.12
N GLY A 726 -19.10 45.53 -4.49
CA GLY A 726 -18.36 46.47 -3.67
C GLY A 726 -18.99 47.87 -3.67
N PRO A 727 -18.68 48.70 -2.66
CA PRO A 727 -19.13 50.08 -2.63
C PRO A 727 -18.52 50.85 -3.81
N GLN A 728 -19.36 51.33 -4.73
CA GLN A 728 -18.98 52.25 -5.79
C GLN A 728 -19.58 53.63 -5.50
N PRO A 729 -18.86 54.74 -5.73
CA PRO A 729 -19.41 56.08 -5.58
C PRO A 729 -20.72 56.24 -6.37
N GLY A 730 -21.82 56.55 -5.69
CA GLY A 730 -23.16 56.70 -6.29
C GLY A 730 -23.97 55.41 -6.49
N SER A 731 -23.45 54.22 -6.18
CA SER A 731 -24.17 52.94 -6.29
C SER A 731 -24.86 52.55 -4.98
N SER A 732 -26.12 52.08 -5.07
CA SER A 732 -26.87 51.52 -3.95
C SER A 732 -26.73 50.00 -3.80
N LYS A 733 -26.11 49.32 -4.77
CA LYS A 733 -25.86 47.87 -4.77
C LYS A 733 -24.55 47.59 -4.04
N ASN A 734 -24.66 47.24 -2.76
CA ASN A 734 -23.51 46.90 -1.92
C ASN A 734 -23.89 45.72 -0.99
N LEU A 735 -23.08 44.66 -0.96
CA LEU A 735 -23.30 43.50 -0.08
C LEU A 735 -23.23 43.90 1.41
N TRP A 736 -22.47 44.94 1.75
CA TRP A 736 -22.33 45.47 3.10
C TRP A 736 -23.61 46.16 3.61
N ASN A 737 -24.62 46.40 2.76
CA ASN A 737 -25.94 46.89 3.18
C ASN A 737 -26.79 45.83 3.92
N VAL A 738 -26.40 44.55 3.90
CA VAL A 738 -27.11 43.44 4.54
C VAL A 738 -26.96 43.44 6.07
N PHE A 739 -25.86 43.96 6.62
CA PHE A 739 -25.61 44.03 8.07
C PHE A 739 -26.00 45.38 8.72
N GLY A 740 -26.80 46.18 8.02
CA GLY A 740 -27.31 47.46 8.50
C GLY A 740 -26.93 48.60 7.57
N ARG A 741 -27.93 49.31 7.05
CA ARG A 741 -27.71 50.56 6.31
C ARG A 741 -26.94 51.53 7.21
N ARG A 742 -25.71 51.92 6.85
CA ARG A 742 -25.21 53.23 7.28
C ARG A 742 -26.17 54.27 6.70
N ARG A 743 -27.03 54.83 7.53
CA ARG A 743 -27.82 56.01 7.16
C ARG A 743 -26.83 57.16 6.98
N PHE A 744 -26.43 57.41 5.74
CA PHE A 744 -25.85 58.70 5.40
C PHE A 744 -26.95 59.74 5.56
N THR A 745 -26.67 60.79 6.34
CA THR A 745 -27.55 61.95 6.47
C THR A 745 -27.77 62.55 5.09
N ARG A 746 -29.04 62.82 4.75
CA ARG A 746 -29.52 63.14 3.39
C ARG A 746 -29.03 64.49 2.84
N ASP A 747 -28.12 65.17 3.56
CA ASP A 747 -27.67 66.53 3.32
C ASP A 747 -26.18 66.65 2.96
N ALA A 748 -25.41 65.54 2.88
CA ALA A 748 -24.05 65.62 2.34
C ALA A 748 -24.15 65.78 0.82
N SER A 749 -23.82 66.97 0.31
CA SER A 749 -23.83 67.22 -1.13
C SER A 749 -22.76 66.35 -1.79
N ALA A 750 -22.95 65.96 -3.06
CA ALA A 750 -21.93 65.23 -3.81
C ALA A 750 -20.57 65.96 -3.86
N LYS A 751 -20.57 67.28 -3.57
CA LYS A 751 -19.39 68.12 -3.44
C LYS A 751 -18.65 67.88 -2.12
N ASP A 752 -19.35 67.75 -1.00
CA ASP A 752 -18.75 67.46 0.31
C ASP A 752 -18.15 66.05 0.36
N LEU A 753 -18.79 65.08 -0.31
CA LEU A 753 -18.24 63.73 -0.47
C LEU A 753 -16.93 63.73 -1.27
N LYS A 754 -16.90 64.51 -2.36
CA LYS A 754 -15.71 64.63 -3.19
C LYS A 754 -14.59 65.38 -2.47
N GLU A 755 -14.91 66.42 -1.70
CA GLU A 755 -13.94 67.11 -0.85
C GLU A 755 -13.39 66.20 0.26
N VAL A 756 -14.20 65.29 0.83
CA VAL A 756 -13.75 64.29 1.80
C VAL A 756 -12.91 63.18 1.13
N GLU A 757 -13.30 62.69 -0.04
CA GLU A 757 -12.52 61.71 -0.81
C GLU A 757 -11.19 62.29 -1.30
N ASP A 758 -11.16 63.56 -1.73
CA ASP A 758 -9.94 64.27 -2.15
C ASP A 758 -9.05 64.67 -0.95
N ALA A 759 -9.64 64.88 0.24
CA ALA A 759 -8.91 65.19 1.48
C ALA A 759 -8.39 63.96 2.21
N LEU A 760 -9.00 62.79 2.00
CA LEU A 760 -8.50 61.53 2.51
C LEU A 760 -7.47 60.99 1.51
N PRO A 761 -6.25 60.61 1.94
CA PRO A 761 -5.26 60.01 1.06
C PRO A 761 -5.66 58.55 0.76
N ILE A 762 -6.77 58.34 0.06
CA ILE A 762 -7.27 57.04 -0.36
C ILE A 762 -6.66 56.75 -1.73
N THR A 763 -5.57 56.00 -1.75
CA THR A 763 -5.07 55.39 -2.98
C THR A 763 -5.91 54.17 -3.32
N ASP A 764 -6.26 54.00 -4.59
CA ASP A 764 -6.84 52.74 -5.05
C ASP A 764 -5.89 51.59 -4.71
N ARG A 765 -6.42 50.54 -4.09
CA ARG A 765 -5.62 49.34 -3.79
C ARG A 765 -5.21 48.69 -5.10
N ASP A 766 -3.91 48.53 -5.29
CA ASP A 766 -3.38 47.64 -6.31
C ASP A 766 -3.71 46.19 -5.93
N TYR A 767 -4.69 45.63 -6.62
CA TYR A 767 -5.06 44.23 -6.44
C TYR A 767 -4.01 43.33 -7.10
N ASP A 768 -3.70 42.23 -6.43
CA ASP A 768 -3.00 41.10 -7.03
C ASP A 768 -3.67 40.67 -8.34
N HIS A 769 -2.88 40.06 -9.22
CA HIS A 769 -3.44 39.35 -10.37
C HIS A 769 -4.45 38.30 -9.90
N VAL A 770 -5.66 38.35 -10.46
CA VAL A 770 -6.73 37.41 -10.11
C VAL A 770 -6.27 36.00 -10.44
N TYR A 771 -6.13 35.20 -9.39
CA TYR A 771 -5.72 33.81 -9.47
C TYR A 771 -6.51 33.02 -8.43
N GLY A 772 -7.17 31.96 -8.85
CA GLY A 772 -7.93 31.07 -7.97
C GLY A 772 -7.63 29.63 -8.33
N ARG A 773 -7.45 28.79 -7.32
CA ARG A 773 -7.15 27.37 -7.50
C ARG A 773 -7.99 26.54 -6.54
N LEU A 774 -8.56 25.46 -7.06
CA LEU A 774 -9.26 24.41 -6.32
C LEU A 774 -8.45 23.10 -6.31
#